data_AF-A0A5M8SPV7-F1
#
_entry.id   AF-A0A5M8SPV7-F1
#
_cell.length_a   1.000
_cell.length_b   1.000
_cell.length_c   1.000
_cell.angle_alpha   90.00
_cell.angle_beta   90.00
_cell.angle_gamma   90.00
#
_symmetry.space_group_name_H-M   'P 1'
#
loop_
_entity.id
_entity.type
_entity.pdbx_description
1 polymer ?
#
loop_
_entity_poly.entity_id
_entity_poly.type
_entity_poly.pdbx_seq_one_letter_code
_entity_poly.pdbx_strand_id
1 'polypeptide(L)'
;MRWFRVFGIVCLGAAPVALAEPAAAREAGLRVIQSARQVHDLTPAEALGSYPVHLRAVVTYYDPYIDGRHAALFIHDQSGAVFVALPVRPILPIKAGDLVDVQGVSGMGDYAPIVIKAQVGYVGPSHVPERPIRATLAQLLTPILDGQWVQVEGVVRAVRSSRTNVILDLATPGGSLAATTIREANVNYDALIDARVRVSANAAPVFNKKRQMVGVHLFFPGMKQLTVLQAAAADPFARPAIPLPAVLQFTPGVDVAHRVHVQGRVTLRWPGRTLCIQQGNDGLCMETSQATPVKSGDLIDAVGFPAISNYRATLEYAAYRVTAGGAASPIAPRVISASDAFRPEHDSELVQLEGEVVGQEHAGGDQTILVRAGPYLIPGIMPGSSFDAAHLAIKDQSVVRLTGICRSQINSEDTNFSEGEIRAGAVQLLLDSASGVQVVKVASWWTRRNTLGVLALVALVSLVTLVWVVVLRRQVNRQTHALRRSEERLRHLSEHDALTGLPNRNLLNDRMGMALQRARRFHQRIALLMVDLDRFKEVNDAQGHRAGDQVLCEIAHRLRSSVRMTDTVARIGGDEFIVLLPDLNQPEEAELVAGKVLAAVAAPIPAGQQPVALTVSVGVCRYPEGGETIEELMENVDTAMYAAKAQGRNGFEVYRPVLR
;
A
#
# COMPACT_ATOMS: atom_id res chain seq x y z
N MET A 1 38.08 -16.67 -16.79
CA MET A 1 39.23 -16.17 -16.01
C MET A 1 39.72 -17.35 -15.16
N ARG A 2 40.75 -18.14 -15.55
CA ARG A 2 42.21 -17.91 -15.32
C ARG A 2 42.44 -17.27 -13.94
N TRP A 3 43.13 -17.91 -13.00
CA TRP A 3 44.61 -18.03 -12.95
C TRP A 3 45.14 -19.19 -12.04
N PHE A 4 46.23 -19.83 -12.50
CA PHE A 4 47.35 -20.62 -11.88
C PHE A 4 47.11 -21.68 -10.78
N ARG A 5 47.46 -22.98 -10.89
CA ARG A 5 48.74 -23.74 -11.12
C ARG A 5 49.87 -23.48 -10.09
N VAL A 6 50.31 -24.53 -9.37
CA VAL A 6 51.69 -25.10 -9.35
C VAL A 6 51.78 -26.38 -8.47
N PHE A 7 52.42 -27.40 -9.08
CA PHE A 7 53.09 -28.64 -8.66
C PHE A 7 53.08 -29.21 -7.22
N GLY A 8 53.01 -30.54 -7.19
CA GLY A 8 53.51 -31.39 -6.10
C GLY A 8 53.23 -32.88 -6.30
N ILE A 9 53.78 -33.52 -7.34
CA ILE A 9 53.90 -34.99 -7.38
C ILE A 9 55.00 -35.36 -6.38
N VAL A 10 54.61 -35.94 -5.26
CA VAL A 10 55.51 -36.63 -4.34
C VAL A 10 55.02 -38.08 -4.28
N CYS A 11 55.70 -38.95 -5.02
CA CYS A 11 55.75 -40.37 -4.71
C CYS A 11 56.55 -40.51 -3.41
N LEU A 12 55.88 -40.86 -2.31
CA LEU A 12 56.51 -41.34 -1.10
C LEU A 12 55.81 -42.65 -0.72
N GLY A 13 56.65 -43.65 -0.44
CA GLY A 13 56.31 -45.05 -0.52
C GLY A 13 55.22 -45.51 0.44
N ALA A 14 54.63 -46.63 0.06
CA ALA A 14 53.81 -47.45 0.93
C ALA A 14 54.59 -47.79 2.21
N ALA A 15 54.17 -47.19 3.32
CA ALA A 15 54.42 -47.72 4.65
C ALA A 15 53.13 -48.43 5.09
N PRO A 16 53.18 -49.69 5.54
CA PRO A 16 52.01 -50.34 6.12
C PRO A 16 51.70 -49.57 7.40
N VAL A 17 50.54 -48.91 7.47
CA VAL A 17 50.04 -48.39 8.75
C VAL A 17 49.70 -49.63 9.57
N ALA A 18 50.65 -49.94 10.45
CA ALA A 18 50.56 -51.01 11.41
C ALA A 18 49.33 -50.83 12.31
N LEU A 19 48.74 -51.98 12.64
CA LEU A 19 47.73 -52.18 13.65
C LEU A 19 48.10 -51.45 14.94
N ALA A 20 47.37 -50.38 15.28
CA ALA A 20 47.39 -49.80 16.61
C ALA A 20 46.21 -50.38 17.41
N GLU A 21 46.51 -51.49 18.08
CA GLU A 21 45.72 -52.17 19.11
C GLU A 21 45.46 -51.30 20.37
N PRO A 22 44.59 -51.73 21.30
CA PRO A 22 44.20 -51.00 22.51
C PRO A 22 45.30 -50.89 23.60
N ALA A 23 46.57 -50.76 23.21
CA ALA A 23 47.72 -50.70 24.12
C ALA A 23 47.86 -49.36 24.87
N ALA A 24 47.35 -48.25 24.32
CA ALA A 24 47.57 -46.91 24.87
C ALA A 24 46.95 -46.69 26.26
N ALA A 25 45.95 -47.47 26.66
CA ALA A 25 45.32 -47.31 27.97
C ALA A 25 46.01 -48.09 29.10
N ARG A 26 46.87 -49.06 28.76
CA ARG A 26 47.73 -49.75 29.74
C ARG A 26 48.88 -48.86 30.23
N GLU A 27 49.32 -47.90 29.43
CA GLU A 27 50.38 -46.94 29.80
C GLU A 27 49.89 -45.82 30.75
N ALA A 28 48.58 -45.59 30.88
CA ALA A 28 48.00 -44.53 31.71
C ALA A 28 47.48 -45.00 33.09
N GLY A 29 47.54 -46.30 33.41
CA GLY A 29 47.08 -46.85 34.69
C GLY A 29 45.56 -46.73 34.94
N LEU A 30 44.76 -46.45 33.91
CA LEU A 30 43.31 -46.30 34.02
C LEU A 30 42.64 -47.65 34.32
N ARG A 31 41.68 -47.66 35.26
CA ARG A 31 40.90 -48.85 35.58
C ARG A 31 40.09 -49.33 34.36
N VAL A 32 40.03 -50.64 34.16
CA VAL A 32 39.15 -51.24 33.15
C VAL A 32 37.73 -51.28 33.71
N ILE A 33 36.78 -50.72 32.97
CA ILE A 33 35.36 -50.78 33.27
C ILE A 33 34.82 -52.13 32.79
N GLN A 34 34.15 -52.85 33.69
CA GLN A 34 33.73 -54.24 33.49
C GLN A 34 32.22 -54.44 33.58
N SER A 35 31.44 -53.37 33.81
CA SER A 35 29.98 -53.45 33.78
C SER A 35 29.34 -52.28 33.03
N ALA A 36 28.17 -52.53 32.45
CA ALA A 36 27.37 -51.54 31.73
C ALA A 36 27.01 -50.36 32.65
N ARG A 37 26.64 -50.63 33.90
CA ARG A 37 26.32 -49.60 34.89
C ARG A 37 27.51 -48.70 35.20
N GLN A 38 28.72 -49.27 35.32
CA GLN A 38 29.93 -48.46 35.56
C GLN A 38 30.23 -47.50 34.41
N VAL A 39 29.90 -47.85 33.16
CA VAL A 39 30.02 -46.91 32.03
C VAL A 39 29.00 -45.79 32.21
N HIS A 40 27.75 -46.15 32.52
CA HIS A 40 26.64 -45.20 32.62
C HIS A 40 26.77 -44.23 33.80
N ASP A 41 27.37 -44.67 34.91
CA ASP A 41 27.59 -43.87 36.12
C ASP A 41 28.73 -42.83 35.97
N LEU A 42 29.47 -42.83 34.85
CA LEU A 42 30.50 -41.82 34.61
C LEU A 42 29.89 -40.43 34.45
N THR A 43 30.53 -39.42 35.01
CA THR A 43 30.22 -38.04 34.63
C THR A 43 30.65 -37.78 33.17
N PRO A 44 30.04 -36.81 32.46
CA PRO A 44 30.47 -36.47 31.11
C PRO A 44 31.96 -36.11 31.01
N ALA A 45 32.53 -35.51 32.06
CA ALA A 45 33.95 -35.17 32.13
C ALA A 45 34.84 -36.42 32.25
N GLU A 46 34.45 -37.38 33.09
CA GLU A 46 35.17 -38.66 33.22
C GLU A 46 35.08 -39.50 31.94
N ALA A 47 33.93 -39.51 31.28
CA ALA A 47 33.72 -40.28 30.06
C ALA A 47 34.66 -39.86 28.91
N LEU A 48 35.13 -38.61 28.88
CA LEU A 48 36.14 -38.12 27.93
C LEU A 48 37.53 -38.76 28.14
N GLY A 49 37.80 -39.28 29.34
CA GLY A 49 39.07 -39.91 29.71
C GLY A 49 39.36 -41.22 28.97
N SER A 50 38.45 -41.71 28.12
CA SER A 50 38.64 -42.93 27.31
C SER A 50 39.05 -44.15 28.13
N TYR A 51 38.39 -44.36 29.28
CA TYR A 51 38.61 -45.53 30.13
C TYR A 51 38.39 -46.81 29.31
N PRO A 52 39.29 -47.81 29.39
CA PRO A 52 39.07 -49.10 28.76
C PRO A 52 37.78 -49.74 29.24
N VAL A 53 36.99 -50.24 28.31
CA VAL A 53 35.74 -50.94 28.58
C VAL A 53 35.87 -52.36 28.03
N HIS A 54 35.61 -53.36 28.86
CA HIS A 54 35.49 -54.75 28.44
C HIS A 54 34.23 -55.37 29.06
N LEU A 55 33.23 -55.62 28.22
CA LEU A 55 31.92 -56.11 28.63
C LEU A 55 31.59 -57.42 27.94
N ARG A 56 31.08 -58.38 28.70
CA ARG A 56 30.42 -59.56 28.16
C ARG A 56 28.93 -59.45 28.43
N ALA A 57 28.15 -59.20 27.39
CA ALA A 57 26.77 -58.75 27.51
C ALA A 57 25.90 -59.31 26.39
N VAL A 58 24.59 -59.35 26.62
CA VAL A 58 23.62 -59.77 25.61
C VAL A 58 23.18 -58.57 24.79
N VAL A 59 23.08 -58.73 23.47
CA VAL A 59 22.49 -57.73 22.58
C VAL A 59 21.00 -57.64 22.83
N THR A 60 20.48 -56.46 23.21
CA THR A 60 19.04 -56.24 23.39
C THR A 60 18.40 -55.57 22.18
N TYR A 61 19.15 -54.75 21.47
CA TYR A 61 18.74 -54.12 20.22
C TYR A 61 19.96 -53.84 19.35
N TYR A 62 19.88 -54.15 18.05
CA TYR A 62 20.91 -53.83 17.07
C TYR A 62 20.25 -53.39 15.77
N ASP A 63 20.45 -52.13 15.38
CA ASP A 63 19.96 -51.56 14.13
C ASP A 63 21.08 -50.79 13.41
N PRO A 64 21.60 -51.33 12.28
CA PRO A 64 22.65 -50.68 11.51
C PRO A 64 22.15 -49.58 10.55
N TYR A 65 20.83 -49.32 10.50
CA TYR A 65 20.21 -48.46 9.50
C TYR A 65 19.62 -47.16 10.07
N ILE A 66 19.44 -47.06 11.39
CA ILE A 66 18.66 -45.99 12.02
C ILE A 66 19.37 -44.63 12.11
N ASP A 67 20.70 -44.62 12.25
CA ASP A 67 21.52 -43.42 12.28
C ASP A 67 22.64 -43.53 11.22
N GLY A 68 22.80 -42.48 10.42
CA GLY A 68 23.84 -42.42 9.39
C GLY A 68 25.26 -42.24 9.94
N ARG A 69 25.42 -41.93 11.23
CA ARG A 69 26.72 -41.74 11.91
C ARG A 69 27.27 -43.05 12.49
N HIS A 70 26.41 -43.89 13.06
CA HIS A 70 26.77 -45.13 13.74
C HIS A 70 25.56 -46.07 13.84
N ALA A 71 25.79 -47.38 13.89
CA ALA A 71 24.72 -48.33 14.20
C ALA A 71 24.25 -48.15 15.64
N ALA A 72 22.95 -48.33 15.89
CA ALA A 72 22.38 -48.34 17.22
C ALA A 72 22.52 -49.73 17.83
N LEU A 73 23.38 -49.88 18.83
CA LEU A 73 23.56 -51.13 19.57
C LEU A 73 23.33 -50.88 21.06
N PHE A 74 22.38 -51.59 21.65
CA PHE A 74 22.22 -51.71 23.09
C PHE A 74 22.64 -53.11 23.52
N ILE A 75 23.46 -53.16 24.57
CA ILE A 75 23.85 -54.40 25.23
C ILE A 75 23.45 -54.36 26.69
N HIS A 76 23.17 -55.52 27.28
CA HIS A 76 22.72 -55.68 28.65
C HIS A 76 23.53 -56.77 29.35
N ASP A 77 24.13 -56.44 30.49
CA ASP A 77 24.80 -57.38 31.39
C ASP A 77 23.99 -57.55 32.70
N GLN A 78 24.58 -58.11 33.76
CA GLN A 78 23.86 -58.29 35.03
C GLN A 78 23.61 -56.97 35.79
N SER A 79 24.33 -55.90 35.45
CA SER A 79 24.26 -54.58 36.10
C SER A 79 23.27 -53.64 35.43
N GLY A 80 22.98 -53.84 34.14
CA GLY A 80 22.03 -53.03 33.38
C GLY A 80 22.40 -53.00 31.89
N ALA A 81 21.93 -51.96 31.20
CA ALA A 81 22.22 -51.75 29.79
C ALA A 81 23.04 -50.49 29.51
N VAL A 82 23.77 -50.51 28.39
CA VAL A 82 24.54 -49.38 27.88
C VAL A 82 24.49 -49.34 26.36
N PHE A 83 24.55 -48.13 25.80
CA PHE A 83 24.66 -47.94 24.36
C PHE A 83 26.12 -48.09 23.89
N VAL A 84 26.29 -48.73 22.74
CA VAL A 84 27.58 -48.95 22.09
C VAL A 84 27.54 -48.34 20.70
N ALA A 85 28.39 -47.34 20.45
CA ALA A 85 28.51 -46.75 19.12
C ALA A 85 29.42 -47.63 18.24
N LEU A 86 28.84 -48.14 17.15
CA LEU A 86 29.55 -48.92 16.14
C LEU A 86 29.61 -48.17 14.80
N PRO A 87 30.68 -48.33 14.00
CA PRO A 87 30.68 -47.80 12.64
C PRO A 87 29.54 -48.43 11.83
N VAL A 88 29.00 -47.69 10.85
CA VAL A 88 27.90 -48.16 9.98
C VAL A 88 28.32 -49.40 9.16
N ARG A 89 29.62 -49.55 8.90
CA ARG A 89 30.21 -50.69 8.19
C ARG A 89 31.46 -51.20 8.92
N PRO A 90 31.74 -52.52 8.88
CA PRO A 90 30.87 -53.58 8.34
C PRO A 90 29.62 -53.80 9.21
N ILE A 91 28.53 -54.28 8.60
CA ILE A 91 27.35 -54.72 9.36
C ILE A 91 27.74 -56.03 10.03
N LEU A 92 27.57 -56.10 11.35
CA LEU A 92 27.94 -57.28 12.12
C LEU A 92 26.82 -58.34 12.03
N PRO A 93 27.15 -59.63 11.90
CA PRO A 93 26.17 -60.72 11.86
C PRO A 93 25.67 -61.07 13.28
N ILE A 94 25.24 -60.07 14.04
CA ILE A 94 24.69 -60.21 15.39
C ILE A 94 23.22 -59.81 15.39
N LYS A 95 22.45 -60.37 16.33
CA LYS A 95 21.03 -60.04 16.54
C LYS A 95 20.72 -59.96 18.03
N ALA A 96 19.56 -59.39 18.35
CA ALA A 96 19.07 -59.40 19.71
C ALA A 96 18.94 -60.83 20.25
N GLY A 97 19.38 -61.01 21.49
CA GLY A 97 19.53 -62.31 22.14
C GLY A 97 20.91 -62.94 21.96
N ASP A 98 21.80 -62.43 21.11
CA ASP A 98 23.16 -62.96 21.04
C ASP A 98 24.02 -62.48 22.22
N LEU A 99 24.90 -63.35 22.72
CA LEU A 99 25.94 -63.00 23.68
C LEU A 99 27.18 -62.50 22.92
N VAL A 100 27.67 -61.33 23.30
CA VAL A 100 28.82 -60.68 22.67
C VAL A 100 29.90 -60.30 23.69
N ASP A 101 31.15 -60.29 23.22
CA ASP A 101 32.30 -59.70 23.90
C ASP A 101 32.58 -58.34 23.27
N VAL A 102 32.53 -57.27 24.07
CA VAL A 102 32.66 -55.89 23.61
C VAL A 102 33.87 -55.26 24.27
N GLN A 103 34.83 -54.83 23.45
CA GLN A 103 36.03 -54.13 23.89
C GLN A 103 36.05 -52.74 23.26
N GLY A 104 36.24 -51.70 24.05
CA GLY A 104 36.23 -50.32 23.57
C GLY A 104 36.73 -49.36 24.62
N VAL A 105 36.33 -48.09 24.50
CA VAL A 105 36.62 -47.07 25.52
C VAL A 105 35.36 -46.28 25.87
N SER A 106 35.33 -45.69 27.07
CA SER A 106 34.26 -44.77 27.45
C SER A 106 34.23 -43.56 26.51
N GLY A 107 33.04 -43.09 26.20
CA GLY A 107 32.81 -41.85 25.46
C GLY A 107 31.65 -41.09 26.06
N MET A 108 31.65 -39.76 25.91
CA MET A 108 30.63 -38.90 26.53
C MET A 108 29.21 -39.10 25.99
N GLY A 109 29.06 -39.66 24.78
CA GLY A 109 27.77 -39.78 24.08
C GLY A 109 27.07 -38.45 23.81
N ASP A 110 25.91 -38.53 23.15
CA ASP A 110 25.07 -37.36 22.84
C ASP A 110 24.17 -36.96 24.05
N TYR A 111 23.93 -37.87 25.00
CA TYR A 111 23.17 -37.62 26.23
C TYR A 111 23.90 -38.15 27.46
N ALA A 112 24.01 -39.47 27.61
CA ALA A 112 24.75 -40.15 28.67
C ALA A 112 26.04 -40.79 28.13
N PRO A 113 26.98 -41.18 29.00
CA PRO A 113 28.16 -41.93 28.58
C PRO A 113 27.81 -43.24 27.88
N ILE A 114 28.61 -43.57 26.87
CA ILE A 114 28.46 -44.74 26.00
C ILE A 114 29.80 -45.42 25.80
N VAL A 115 29.81 -46.58 25.15
CA VAL A 115 31.04 -47.22 24.67
C VAL A 115 31.31 -46.79 23.23
N ILE A 116 32.48 -46.25 22.95
CA ILE A 116 32.93 -45.84 21.60
C ILE A 116 34.16 -46.64 21.18
N LYS A 117 34.49 -46.57 19.87
CA LYS A 117 35.59 -47.32 19.25
C LYS A 117 35.52 -48.82 19.59
N ALA A 118 34.30 -49.33 19.67
CA ALA A 118 34.04 -50.68 20.13
C ALA A 118 34.36 -51.72 19.04
N GLN A 119 34.99 -52.80 19.46
CA GLN A 119 35.12 -54.05 18.73
C GLN A 119 34.20 -55.07 19.40
N VAL A 120 33.40 -55.75 18.58
CA VAL A 120 32.35 -56.66 19.06
C VAL A 120 32.61 -58.04 18.48
N GLY A 121 32.89 -59.00 19.36
CA GLY A 121 33.03 -60.42 19.04
C GLY A 121 31.74 -61.18 19.37
N TYR A 122 31.26 -62.00 18.44
CA TYR A 122 30.17 -62.94 18.71
C TYR A 122 30.66 -64.09 19.58
N VAL A 123 29.98 -64.37 20.69
CA VAL A 123 30.33 -65.46 21.61
C VAL A 123 29.41 -66.67 21.43
N GLY A 124 28.11 -66.44 21.26
CA GLY A 124 27.12 -67.51 21.11
C GLY A 124 25.69 -67.01 21.28
N PRO A 125 24.69 -67.90 21.12
CA PRO A 125 23.29 -67.55 21.36
C PRO A 125 23.01 -67.38 22.86
N SER A 126 22.07 -66.50 23.19
CA SER A 126 21.50 -66.30 24.52
C SER A 126 20.03 -65.88 24.35
N HIS A 127 19.53 -65.00 25.23
CA HIS A 127 18.18 -64.48 25.24
C HIS A 127 18.19 -63.06 25.81
N VAL A 128 17.32 -62.20 25.28
CA VAL A 128 17.09 -60.87 25.88
C VAL A 128 16.58 -61.02 27.32
N PRO A 129 16.77 -60.02 28.21
CA PRO A 129 16.39 -60.14 29.61
C PRO A 129 14.90 -60.50 29.79
N GLU A 130 14.62 -61.56 30.55
CA GLU A 130 13.27 -62.09 30.76
C GLU A 130 12.40 -61.20 31.66
N ARG A 131 13.04 -60.38 32.50
CA ARG A 131 12.38 -59.53 33.51
C ARG A 131 12.63 -58.05 33.22
N PRO A 132 11.97 -57.46 32.22
CA PRO A 132 12.07 -56.04 31.94
C PRO A 132 11.52 -55.19 33.10
N ILE A 133 12.08 -53.99 33.28
CA ILE A 133 11.62 -53.02 34.28
C ILE A 133 10.29 -52.44 33.80
N ARG A 134 9.20 -52.66 34.57
CA ARG A 134 7.92 -52.00 34.26
C ARG A 134 8.05 -50.51 34.51
N ALA A 135 7.80 -49.71 33.48
CA ALA A 135 7.99 -48.27 33.54
C ALA A 135 6.74 -47.52 33.08
N THR A 136 6.38 -46.46 33.80
CA THR A 136 5.40 -45.46 33.34
C THR A 136 6.09 -44.39 32.52
N LEU A 137 5.35 -43.63 31.71
CA LEU A 137 5.93 -42.51 30.97
C LEU A 137 6.60 -41.50 31.90
N ALA A 138 6.02 -41.22 33.06
CA ALA A 138 6.61 -40.31 34.05
C ALA A 138 8.00 -40.76 34.53
N GLN A 139 8.22 -42.08 34.68
CA GLN A 139 9.53 -42.63 35.05
C GLN A 139 10.51 -42.59 33.88
N LEU A 140 10.02 -42.84 32.65
CA LEU A 140 10.82 -42.81 31.42
C LEU A 140 11.28 -41.40 31.03
N LEU A 141 10.57 -40.37 31.47
CA LEU A 141 10.96 -38.96 31.34
C LEU A 141 11.99 -38.51 32.39
N THR A 142 12.58 -39.46 33.12
CA THR A 142 13.71 -39.22 34.02
C THR A 142 14.97 -39.85 33.43
N PRO A 143 16.18 -39.34 33.76
CA PRO A 143 17.44 -39.92 33.29
C PRO A 143 17.70 -41.36 33.79
N ILE A 144 16.97 -41.82 34.81
CA ILE A 144 17.27 -43.04 35.56
C ILE A 144 17.17 -44.31 34.69
N LEU A 145 16.30 -44.30 33.69
CA LEU A 145 16.02 -45.46 32.84
C LEU A 145 16.70 -45.39 31.47
N ASP A 146 17.64 -44.48 31.26
CA ASP A 146 18.39 -44.41 29.99
C ASP A 146 19.14 -45.73 29.71
N GLY A 147 19.00 -46.20 28.47
CA GLY A 147 19.49 -47.47 27.95
C GLY A 147 18.78 -48.71 28.50
N GLN A 148 18.06 -48.61 29.62
CA GLN A 148 17.58 -49.77 30.37
C GLN A 148 16.52 -50.56 29.61
N TRP A 149 16.47 -51.86 29.88
CA TRP A 149 15.47 -52.77 29.32
C TRP A 149 14.16 -52.65 30.09
N VAL A 150 13.18 -51.99 29.49
CA VAL A 150 11.90 -51.62 30.09
C VAL A 150 10.74 -52.34 29.43
N GLN A 151 9.59 -52.33 30.12
CA GLN A 151 8.32 -52.80 29.62
C GLN A 151 7.26 -51.72 29.80
N VAL A 152 6.59 -51.40 28.70
CA VAL A 152 5.57 -50.35 28.63
C VAL A 152 4.30 -50.91 28.01
N GLU A 153 3.15 -50.49 28.54
CA GLU A 153 1.84 -50.77 27.97
C GLU A 153 1.23 -49.50 27.38
N GLY A 154 0.59 -49.64 26.23
CA GLY A 154 -0.10 -48.54 25.57
C GLY A 154 -0.98 -48.99 24.42
N VAL A 155 -1.78 -48.08 23.88
CA VAL A 155 -2.57 -48.30 22.67
C VAL A 155 -1.80 -47.73 21.47
N VAL A 156 -1.67 -48.49 20.40
CA VAL A 156 -1.01 -48.01 19.17
C VAL A 156 -1.94 -47.04 18.46
N ARG A 157 -1.56 -45.76 18.38
CA ARG A 157 -2.34 -44.73 17.68
C ARG A 157 -2.00 -44.62 16.21
N ALA A 158 -0.74 -44.82 15.86
CA ALA A 158 -0.27 -44.77 14.49
C ALA A 158 0.93 -45.67 14.25
N VAL A 159 1.11 -46.03 12.98
CA VAL A 159 2.22 -46.81 12.48
C VAL A 159 2.86 -46.05 11.34
N ARG A 160 4.17 -45.79 11.44
CA ARG A 160 4.97 -45.22 10.37
C ARG A 160 6.00 -46.24 9.93
N SER A 161 5.90 -46.67 8.69
CA SER A 161 6.82 -47.63 8.10
C SER A 161 7.79 -46.94 7.14
N SER A 162 9.09 -47.22 7.29
CA SER A 162 10.12 -46.89 6.32
C SER A 162 10.58 -48.15 5.57
N ARG A 163 11.63 -48.05 4.75
CA ARG A 163 12.20 -49.22 4.07
C ARG A 163 12.81 -50.22 5.05
N THR A 164 13.38 -49.74 6.16
CA THR A 164 14.17 -50.54 7.10
C THR A 164 13.51 -50.67 8.46
N ASN A 165 12.74 -49.69 8.92
CA ASN A 165 12.27 -49.58 10.28
C ASN A 165 10.77 -49.28 10.35
N VAL A 166 10.16 -49.62 11.47
CA VAL A 166 8.76 -49.32 11.80
C VAL A 166 8.71 -48.58 13.11
N ILE A 167 7.94 -47.50 13.16
CA ILE A 167 7.70 -46.70 14.36
C ILE A 167 6.23 -46.82 14.74
N LEU A 168 5.98 -47.22 15.99
CA LEU A 168 4.68 -47.26 16.62
C LEU A 168 4.53 -46.04 17.53
N ASP A 169 3.49 -45.24 17.32
CA ASP A 169 3.11 -44.22 18.30
C ASP A 169 2.20 -44.84 19.34
N LEU A 170 2.65 -44.89 20.59
CA LEU A 170 1.95 -45.51 21.70
C LEU A 170 1.35 -44.44 22.60
N ALA A 171 0.05 -44.52 22.85
CA ALA A 171 -0.61 -43.78 23.90
C ALA A 171 -0.55 -44.57 25.21
N THR A 172 0.04 -43.96 26.23
CA THR A 172 0.25 -44.55 27.54
C THR A 172 -0.44 -43.71 28.62
N PRO A 173 -0.67 -44.25 29.83
CA PRO A 173 -1.03 -43.43 30.97
C PRO A 173 0.03 -42.34 31.21
N GLY A 174 -0.37 -41.07 31.04
CA GLY A 174 0.51 -39.91 31.19
C GLY A 174 0.96 -39.25 29.88
N GLY A 175 0.69 -39.84 28.71
CA GLY A 175 1.02 -39.22 27.41
C GLY A 175 1.43 -40.23 26.34
N SER A 176 1.98 -39.71 25.24
CA SER A 176 2.38 -40.50 24.09
C SER A 176 3.91 -40.67 24.01
N LEU A 177 4.36 -41.81 23.50
CA LEU A 177 5.78 -42.06 23.19
C LEU A 177 5.91 -42.87 21.90
N ALA A 178 7.10 -42.84 21.30
CA ALA A 178 7.40 -43.61 20.09
C ALA A 178 8.20 -44.88 20.41
N ALA A 179 7.89 -45.98 19.74
CA ALA A 179 8.63 -47.23 19.79
C ALA A 179 9.06 -47.67 18.40
N THR A 180 10.36 -47.83 18.17
CA THR A 180 10.94 -48.25 16.90
C THR A 180 11.41 -49.69 16.93
N THR A 181 11.19 -50.39 15.81
CA THR A 181 11.75 -51.70 15.53
C THR A 181 12.27 -51.79 14.10
N ILE A 182 13.09 -52.81 13.84
CA ILE A 182 13.49 -53.17 12.49
C ILE A 182 12.30 -53.82 11.80
N ARG A 183 12.07 -53.45 10.54
CA ARG A 183 10.98 -53.98 9.73
C ARG A 183 11.20 -55.46 9.43
N GLU A 184 10.30 -56.30 9.93
CA GLU A 184 10.24 -57.71 9.61
C GLU A 184 9.42 -57.94 8.32
N ALA A 185 9.85 -58.89 7.50
CA ALA A 185 9.11 -59.27 6.30
C ALA A 185 7.78 -59.94 6.68
N ASN A 186 6.73 -59.67 5.90
CA ASN A 186 5.40 -60.27 6.04
C ASN A 186 4.65 -59.95 7.35
N VAL A 187 5.06 -58.92 8.09
CA VAL A 187 4.31 -58.42 9.24
C VAL A 187 3.40 -57.26 8.81
N ASN A 188 2.10 -57.38 9.08
CA ASN A 188 1.15 -56.30 8.92
C ASN A 188 1.10 -55.44 10.19
N TYR A 189 1.97 -54.45 10.28
CA TYR A 189 2.02 -53.54 11.43
C TYR A 189 0.77 -52.67 11.55
N ASP A 190 0.10 -52.33 10.44
CA ASP A 190 -1.10 -51.47 10.46
C ASP A 190 -2.28 -52.15 11.19
N ALA A 191 -2.29 -53.49 11.27
CA ALA A 191 -3.25 -54.23 12.08
C ALA A 191 -3.11 -54.00 13.59
N LEU A 192 -2.01 -53.40 14.04
CA LEU A 192 -1.80 -53.03 15.44
C LEU A 192 -2.48 -51.71 15.80
N ILE A 193 -2.87 -50.88 14.84
CA ILE A 193 -3.52 -49.59 15.11
C ILE A 193 -4.81 -49.84 15.90
N ASP A 194 -5.00 -49.14 17.02
CA ASP A 194 -6.07 -49.32 18.02
C ASP A 194 -5.94 -50.57 18.91
N ALA A 195 -4.88 -51.37 18.73
CA ALA A 195 -4.58 -52.49 19.63
C ALA A 195 -3.88 -52.00 20.90
N ARG A 196 -4.25 -52.59 22.04
CA ARG A 196 -3.50 -52.43 23.30
C ARG A 196 -2.34 -53.41 23.29
N VAL A 197 -1.13 -52.89 23.41
CA VAL A 197 0.11 -53.66 23.32
C VAL A 197 0.95 -53.48 24.58
N ARG A 198 1.77 -54.49 24.86
CA ARG A 198 2.87 -54.46 25.82
C ARG A 198 4.16 -54.65 25.04
N VAL A 199 5.08 -53.71 25.17
CA VAL A 199 6.35 -53.71 24.44
C VAL A 199 7.50 -53.79 25.45
N SER A 200 8.40 -54.74 25.25
CA SER A 200 9.68 -54.83 25.96
C SER A 200 10.79 -54.24 25.08
N ALA A 201 11.49 -53.21 25.55
CA ALA A 201 12.36 -52.38 24.71
C ALA A 201 13.50 -51.76 25.53
N ASN A 202 14.56 -51.31 24.87
CA ASN A 202 15.49 -50.34 25.44
C ASN A 202 14.85 -48.94 25.45
N ALA A 203 14.86 -48.26 26.57
CA ALA A 203 14.49 -46.84 26.64
C ALA A 203 15.69 -45.97 26.30
N ALA A 204 15.50 -44.96 25.45
CA ALA A 204 16.53 -43.97 25.18
C ALA A 204 15.94 -42.55 25.18
N PRO A 205 16.71 -41.55 25.61
CA PRO A 205 16.30 -40.15 25.63
C PRO A 205 16.13 -39.60 24.22
N VAL A 206 15.15 -38.74 24.05
CA VAL A 206 15.16 -37.71 23.02
C VAL A 206 15.74 -36.46 23.66
N PHE A 207 16.74 -35.84 23.03
CA PHE A 207 17.48 -34.73 23.62
C PHE A 207 17.72 -33.60 22.62
N ASN A 208 17.92 -32.39 23.16
CA ASN A 208 18.27 -31.21 22.36
C ASN A 208 19.80 -31.03 22.27
N LYS A 209 20.28 -30.04 21.51
CA LYS A 209 21.72 -29.73 21.35
C LYS A 209 22.43 -29.33 22.65
N LYS A 210 21.68 -28.98 23.70
CA LYS A 210 22.19 -28.70 25.05
C LYS A 210 22.29 -29.97 25.91
N ARG A 211 22.07 -31.16 25.32
CA ARG A 211 22.03 -32.46 26.00
C ARG A 211 20.94 -32.56 27.06
N GLN A 212 19.88 -31.77 26.94
CA GLN A 212 18.74 -31.85 27.83
C GLN A 212 17.75 -32.85 27.28
N MET A 213 17.24 -33.74 28.13
CA MET A 213 16.15 -34.64 27.79
C MET A 213 14.89 -33.80 27.51
N VAL A 214 14.27 -34.06 26.36
CA VAL A 214 13.01 -33.44 25.92
C VAL A 214 11.94 -34.50 25.59
N GLY A 215 12.27 -35.78 25.75
CA GLY A 215 11.36 -36.89 25.54
C GLY A 215 12.05 -38.24 25.70
N VAL A 216 11.34 -39.31 25.36
CA VAL A 216 11.83 -40.68 25.38
C VAL A 216 11.40 -41.42 24.12
N HIS A 217 12.25 -42.33 23.67
CA HIS A 217 12.05 -43.19 22.53
C HIS A 217 12.37 -44.64 22.92
N LEU A 218 11.53 -45.59 22.54
CA LEU A 218 11.75 -47.02 22.81
C LEU A 218 12.32 -47.74 21.59
N PHE A 219 13.26 -48.66 21.80
CA PHE A 219 13.84 -49.49 20.75
C PHE A 219 13.64 -50.97 21.08
N PHE A 220 12.83 -51.66 20.29
CA PHE A 220 12.55 -53.08 20.48
C PHE A 220 13.00 -53.89 19.27
N PRO A 221 13.59 -55.08 19.48
CA PRO A 221 14.31 -55.77 18.41
C PRO A 221 13.42 -56.49 17.40
N GLY A 222 12.13 -56.67 17.69
CA GLY A 222 11.20 -57.30 16.78
C GLY A 222 9.87 -57.64 17.43
N MET A 223 8.97 -58.26 16.66
CA MET A 223 7.61 -58.59 17.07
C MET A 223 7.54 -59.58 18.24
N LYS A 224 8.61 -60.36 18.49
CA LYS A 224 8.69 -61.25 19.67
C LYS A 224 8.65 -60.49 21.01
N GLN A 225 9.02 -59.22 21.00
CA GLN A 225 9.03 -58.36 22.20
C GLN A 225 7.76 -57.51 22.32
N LEU A 226 6.82 -57.66 21.39
CA LEU A 226 5.52 -57.00 21.41
C LEU A 226 4.43 -58.05 21.65
N THR A 227 3.67 -57.89 22.73
CA THR A 227 2.50 -58.72 23.03
C THR A 227 1.24 -57.88 22.83
N VAL A 228 0.30 -58.39 22.03
CA VAL A 228 -1.03 -57.79 21.89
C VAL A 228 -1.87 -58.23 23.09
N LEU A 229 -2.22 -57.28 23.97
CA LEU A 229 -3.08 -57.50 25.13
C LEU A 229 -4.56 -57.45 24.74
N GLN A 230 -4.90 -56.59 23.79
CA GLN A 230 -6.24 -56.44 23.22
C GLN A 230 -6.10 -56.13 21.73
N ALA A 231 -6.72 -56.94 20.89
CA ALA A 231 -6.68 -56.74 19.44
C ALA A 231 -7.52 -55.53 19.01
N ALA A 232 -7.09 -54.88 17.93
CA ALA A 232 -7.88 -53.86 17.25
C ALA A 232 -9.15 -54.47 16.63
N ALA A 233 -10.18 -53.64 16.45
CA ALA A 233 -11.35 -54.04 15.69
C ALA A 233 -10.99 -54.28 14.21
N ALA A 234 -11.55 -55.34 13.59
CA ALA A 234 -11.24 -55.69 12.20
C ALA A 234 -11.69 -54.61 11.20
N ASP A 235 -12.84 -53.98 11.44
CA ASP A 235 -13.28 -52.78 10.73
C ASP A 235 -13.39 -51.62 11.74
N PRO A 236 -12.58 -50.56 11.62
CA PRO A 236 -12.64 -49.43 12.54
C PRO A 236 -13.97 -48.66 12.46
N PHE A 237 -14.71 -48.78 11.36
CA PHE A 237 -16.01 -48.13 11.15
C PHE A 237 -17.20 -49.01 11.56
N ALA A 238 -16.98 -50.26 11.96
CA ALA A 238 -18.08 -51.16 12.33
C ALA A 238 -18.70 -50.81 13.69
N ARG A 239 -17.99 -50.04 14.53
CA ARG A 239 -18.56 -49.52 15.79
C ARG A 239 -19.68 -48.54 15.48
N PRO A 240 -20.77 -48.47 16.27
CA PRO A 240 -21.79 -47.45 16.11
C PRO A 240 -21.21 -46.04 16.19
N ALA A 241 -21.65 -45.15 15.30
CA ALA A 241 -21.27 -43.75 15.38
C ALA A 241 -21.85 -43.11 16.66
N ILE A 242 -21.01 -42.38 17.39
CA ILE A 242 -21.45 -41.56 18.53
C ILE A 242 -21.73 -40.13 18.06
N PRO A 243 -22.64 -39.40 18.74
CA PRO A 243 -22.87 -37.97 18.48
C PRO A 243 -21.59 -37.16 18.66
N LEU A 244 -21.40 -36.09 17.87
CA LEU A 244 -20.22 -35.22 18.00
C LEU A 244 -20.01 -34.67 19.43
N PRO A 245 -21.04 -34.20 20.15
CA PRO A 245 -20.89 -33.74 21.54
C PRO A 245 -20.46 -34.80 22.53
N ALA A 246 -20.66 -36.09 22.21
CA ALA A 246 -20.30 -37.19 23.09
C ALA A 246 -18.78 -37.46 23.11
N VAL A 247 -18.01 -36.90 22.16
CA VAL A 247 -16.56 -37.02 22.14
C VAL A 247 -15.97 -36.31 23.35
N LEU A 248 -15.33 -37.09 24.25
CA LEU A 248 -14.79 -36.63 25.54
C LEU A 248 -15.83 -36.09 26.52
N GLN A 249 -17.12 -36.30 26.28
CA GLN A 249 -18.15 -36.05 27.28
C GLN A 249 -17.99 -37.07 28.43
N PHE A 250 -18.25 -36.62 29.66
CA PHE A 250 -18.19 -37.50 30.82
C PHE A 250 -19.13 -38.69 30.64
N THR A 251 -18.52 -39.87 30.45
CA THR A 251 -19.23 -41.13 30.32
C THR A 251 -18.55 -42.13 31.26
N PRO A 252 -19.24 -42.58 32.33
CA PRO A 252 -18.65 -43.51 33.29
C PRO A 252 -18.10 -44.78 32.61
N GLY A 253 -16.85 -45.13 32.91
CA GLY A 253 -16.22 -46.38 32.45
C GLY A 253 -15.76 -46.40 30.99
N VAL A 254 -15.77 -45.28 30.27
CA VAL A 254 -15.26 -45.22 28.88
C VAL A 254 -13.74 -45.10 28.85
N ASP A 255 -13.10 -46.02 28.11
CA ASP A 255 -11.68 -45.96 27.79
C ASP A 255 -11.46 -45.06 26.57
N VAL A 256 -11.01 -43.82 26.81
CA VAL A 256 -10.67 -42.83 25.77
C VAL A 256 -9.39 -43.19 24.99
N ALA A 257 -8.71 -44.28 25.34
CA ALA A 257 -7.50 -44.70 24.63
C ALA A 257 -7.77 -45.28 23.23
N HIS A 258 -9.02 -45.67 22.95
CA HIS A 258 -9.40 -46.34 21.71
C HIS A 258 -10.05 -45.40 20.68
N ARG A 259 -10.07 -45.85 19.42
CA ARG A 259 -10.78 -45.14 18.35
C ARG A 259 -12.28 -45.06 18.62
N VAL A 260 -12.83 -43.89 18.35
CA VAL A 260 -14.27 -43.65 18.27
C VAL A 260 -14.69 -43.48 16.81
N HIS A 261 -15.94 -43.80 16.53
CA HIS A 261 -16.58 -43.55 15.23
C HIS A 261 -17.54 -42.38 15.38
N VAL A 262 -17.41 -41.38 14.52
CA VAL A 262 -18.32 -40.23 14.42
C VAL A 262 -18.79 -40.06 12.99
N GLN A 263 -19.96 -39.45 12.84
CA GLN A 263 -20.54 -39.16 11.53
C GLN A 263 -20.96 -37.70 11.48
N GLY A 264 -20.68 -37.03 10.37
CA GLY A 264 -21.04 -35.63 10.19
C GLY A 264 -20.79 -35.15 8.76
N ARG A 265 -21.26 -33.95 8.46
CA ARG A 265 -21.09 -33.33 7.15
C ARG A 265 -19.86 -32.44 7.13
N VAL A 266 -19.05 -32.54 6.08
CA VAL A 266 -17.82 -31.75 5.93
C VAL A 266 -18.15 -30.26 5.85
N THR A 267 -17.50 -29.47 6.71
CA THR A 267 -17.65 -28.00 6.73
C THR A 267 -16.36 -27.28 6.33
N LEU A 268 -15.20 -27.89 6.58
CA LEU A 268 -13.89 -27.36 6.18
C LEU A 268 -12.92 -28.50 5.89
N ARG A 269 -12.07 -28.33 4.86
CA ARG A 269 -11.01 -29.27 4.54
C ARG A 269 -9.70 -28.55 4.26
N TRP A 270 -8.71 -28.79 5.10
CA TRP A 270 -7.31 -28.45 4.85
C TRP A 270 -6.55 -29.74 4.54
N PRO A 271 -6.24 -30.03 3.26
CA PRO A 271 -5.68 -31.31 2.85
C PRO A 271 -4.44 -31.72 3.65
N GLY A 272 -4.48 -32.92 4.24
CA GLY A 272 -3.38 -33.49 5.03
C GLY A 272 -3.08 -32.80 6.36
N ARG A 273 -3.97 -31.88 6.82
CA ARG A 273 -3.84 -31.17 8.10
C ARG A 273 -5.09 -31.33 8.97
N THR A 274 -6.22 -30.81 8.50
CA THR A 274 -7.43 -30.65 9.31
C THR A 274 -8.67 -30.90 8.48
N LEU A 275 -9.62 -31.63 9.06
CA LEU A 275 -10.96 -31.80 8.50
C LEU A 275 -11.95 -31.42 9.58
N CYS A 276 -12.96 -30.61 9.27
CA CYS A 276 -14.04 -30.31 10.20
C CYS A 276 -15.34 -30.87 9.66
N ILE A 277 -16.13 -31.45 10.57
CA ILE A 277 -17.46 -31.95 10.30
C ILE A 277 -18.46 -31.31 11.26
N GLN A 278 -19.73 -31.32 10.87
CA GLN A 278 -20.81 -30.81 11.70
C GLN A 278 -22.04 -31.73 11.63
N GLN A 279 -22.72 -31.87 12.77
CA GLN A 279 -23.94 -32.63 12.98
C GLN A 279 -24.94 -31.75 13.73
N GLY A 280 -25.98 -31.26 13.03
CA GLY A 280 -26.87 -30.26 13.61
C GLY A 280 -26.10 -28.96 13.90
N ASN A 281 -26.06 -28.54 15.16
CA ASN A 281 -25.29 -27.38 15.60
C ASN A 281 -23.86 -27.74 16.05
N ASP A 282 -23.58 -29.01 16.28
CA ASP A 282 -22.33 -29.42 16.91
C ASP A 282 -21.24 -29.64 15.85
N GLY A 283 -20.11 -28.97 16.05
CA GLY A 283 -18.94 -29.08 15.16
C GLY A 283 -17.80 -29.87 15.80
N LEU A 284 -17.02 -30.57 14.98
CA LEU A 284 -15.81 -31.25 15.41
C LEU A 284 -14.74 -31.13 14.32
N CYS A 285 -13.60 -30.56 14.68
CA CYS A 285 -12.41 -30.60 13.84
C CYS A 285 -11.48 -31.72 14.29
N MET A 286 -10.90 -32.42 13.32
CA MET A 286 -9.98 -33.54 13.51
C MET A 286 -8.68 -33.34 12.75
N GLU A 287 -7.61 -33.91 13.27
CA GLU A 287 -6.28 -33.92 12.67
C GLU A 287 -6.12 -35.19 11.83
N THR A 288 -5.80 -35.01 10.54
CA THR A 288 -5.71 -36.11 9.60
C THR A 288 -4.62 -35.87 8.56
N SER A 289 -3.82 -36.90 8.32
CA SER A 289 -2.86 -36.94 7.21
C SER A 289 -3.48 -37.44 5.91
N GLN A 290 -4.72 -37.95 5.95
CA GLN A 290 -5.43 -38.46 4.78
C GLN A 290 -5.81 -37.30 3.85
N ALA A 291 -5.39 -37.40 2.59
CA ALA A 291 -5.63 -36.38 1.57
C ALA A 291 -6.80 -36.70 0.62
N THR A 292 -7.54 -37.80 0.88
CA THR A 292 -8.67 -38.25 0.05
C THR A 292 -9.62 -37.08 -0.25
N PRO A 293 -10.00 -36.85 -1.53
CA PRO A 293 -10.87 -35.74 -1.88
C PRO A 293 -12.26 -35.88 -1.23
N VAL A 294 -12.68 -34.85 -0.51
CA VAL A 294 -14.04 -34.65 -0.02
C VAL A 294 -14.47 -33.21 -0.28
N LYS A 295 -15.76 -33.00 -0.51
CA LYS A 295 -16.37 -31.70 -0.75
C LYS A 295 -17.10 -31.21 0.49
N SER A 296 -17.21 -29.89 0.63
CA SER A 296 -18.10 -29.30 1.63
C SER A 296 -19.53 -29.80 1.43
N GLY A 297 -20.18 -30.21 2.52
CA GLY A 297 -21.51 -30.81 2.55
C GLY A 297 -21.56 -32.33 2.40
N ASP A 298 -20.47 -33.01 2.02
CA ASP A 298 -20.40 -34.47 1.95
C ASP A 298 -20.64 -35.08 3.35
N LEU A 299 -21.46 -36.12 3.43
CA LEU A 299 -21.62 -36.91 4.64
C LEU A 299 -20.48 -37.92 4.73
N ILE A 300 -19.75 -37.92 5.84
CA ILE A 300 -18.62 -38.82 6.05
C ILE A 300 -18.75 -39.58 7.37
N ASP A 301 -18.20 -40.78 7.36
CA ASP A 301 -17.85 -41.54 8.55
C ASP A 301 -16.37 -41.25 8.85
N ALA A 302 -16.08 -40.89 10.10
CA ALA A 302 -14.73 -40.60 10.56
C ALA A 302 -14.40 -41.40 11.82
N VAL A 303 -13.19 -41.95 11.86
CA VAL A 303 -12.66 -42.71 12.99
C VAL A 303 -11.35 -42.11 13.43
N GLY A 304 -11.13 -41.99 14.73
CA GLY A 304 -9.90 -41.41 15.27
C GLY A 304 -9.83 -41.54 16.78
N PHE A 305 -8.70 -41.13 17.35
CA PHE A 305 -8.49 -41.19 18.80
C PHE A 305 -8.94 -39.89 19.46
N PRO A 306 -9.89 -39.93 20.42
CA PRO A 306 -10.24 -38.76 21.19
C PRO A 306 -9.02 -38.15 21.85
N ALA A 307 -8.82 -36.85 21.65
CA ALA A 307 -7.70 -36.12 22.24
C ALA A 307 -8.12 -34.70 22.64
N ILE A 308 -7.36 -34.14 23.57
CA ILE A 308 -7.48 -32.73 23.97
C ILE A 308 -6.29 -32.00 23.36
N SER A 309 -6.56 -31.08 22.43
CA SER A 309 -5.53 -30.26 21.79
C SER A 309 -5.88 -28.79 22.00
N ASN A 310 -5.02 -28.04 22.69
CA ASN A 310 -5.21 -26.62 22.99
C ASN A 310 -6.60 -26.32 23.61
N TYR A 311 -6.98 -27.09 24.64
CA TYR A 311 -8.29 -26.99 25.33
C TYR A 311 -9.52 -27.29 24.45
N ARG A 312 -9.34 -27.97 23.31
CA ARG A 312 -10.44 -28.42 22.44
C ARG A 312 -10.48 -29.93 22.34
N ALA A 313 -11.69 -30.49 22.27
CA ALA A 313 -11.89 -31.86 21.85
C ALA A 313 -11.56 -32.00 20.36
N THR A 314 -10.77 -33.02 20.01
CA THR A 314 -10.40 -33.34 18.64
C THR A 314 -10.30 -34.85 18.46
N LEU A 315 -10.17 -35.29 17.21
CA LEU A 315 -9.72 -36.65 16.89
C LEU A 315 -8.33 -36.57 16.28
N GLU A 316 -7.37 -37.23 16.90
CA GLU A 316 -6.02 -37.43 16.36
C GLU A 316 -5.96 -38.69 15.49
N TYR A 317 -5.03 -38.69 14.53
CA TYR A 317 -4.81 -39.78 13.58
C TYR A 317 -6.12 -40.23 12.91
N ALA A 318 -6.95 -39.25 12.57
CA ALA A 318 -8.28 -39.52 12.03
C ALA A 318 -8.19 -40.05 10.60
N ALA A 319 -9.00 -41.07 10.33
CA ALA A 319 -9.25 -41.60 8.99
C ALA A 319 -10.75 -41.45 8.68
N TYR A 320 -11.08 -41.21 7.43
CA TYR A 320 -12.45 -40.97 7.01
C TYR A 320 -12.80 -41.62 5.68
N ARG A 321 -14.10 -41.85 5.48
CA ARG A 321 -14.67 -42.31 4.20
C ARG A 321 -15.99 -41.60 3.94
N VAL A 322 -16.29 -41.37 2.66
CA VAL A 322 -17.59 -40.83 2.25
C VAL A 322 -18.65 -41.90 2.45
N THR A 323 -19.76 -41.54 3.11
CA THR A 323 -20.87 -42.46 3.35
C THR A 323 -21.66 -42.67 2.05
N ALA A 324 -21.85 -43.92 1.64
CA ALA A 324 -22.56 -44.25 0.40
C ALA A 324 -24.01 -43.75 0.44
N GLY A 325 -24.44 -42.99 -0.59
CA GLY A 325 -25.81 -42.47 -0.71
C GLY A 325 -26.10 -41.18 0.07
N GLY A 326 -25.13 -40.63 0.80
CA GLY A 326 -25.27 -39.32 1.44
C GLY A 326 -25.18 -38.20 0.42
N ALA A 327 -26.33 -37.69 -0.05
CA ALA A 327 -26.34 -36.51 -0.92
C ALA A 327 -25.63 -35.33 -0.22
N ALA A 328 -24.70 -34.68 -0.92
CA ALA A 328 -24.06 -33.47 -0.43
C ALA A 328 -25.15 -32.40 -0.21
N SER A 329 -25.27 -31.95 1.03
CA SER A 329 -26.17 -30.85 1.38
C SER A 329 -25.32 -29.78 2.05
N PRO A 330 -25.29 -28.55 1.51
CA PRO A 330 -24.53 -27.47 2.13
C PRO A 330 -25.10 -27.18 3.53
N ILE A 331 -24.22 -26.99 4.49
CA ILE A 331 -24.59 -26.51 5.82
C ILE A 331 -24.65 -24.99 5.74
N ALA A 332 -25.79 -24.41 6.10
CA ALA A 332 -25.93 -22.97 6.19
C ALA A 332 -25.08 -22.46 7.37
N PRO A 333 -24.16 -21.51 7.15
CA PRO A 333 -23.35 -20.97 8.23
C PRO A 333 -24.24 -20.18 9.22
N ARG A 334 -23.91 -20.24 10.50
CA ARG A 334 -24.61 -19.49 11.53
C ARG A 334 -24.14 -18.04 11.53
N VAL A 335 -25.04 -17.10 11.32
CA VAL A 335 -24.72 -15.66 11.39
C VAL A 335 -24.59 -15.27 12.85
N ILE A 336 -23.40 -14.82 13.24
CA ILE A 336 -23.08 -14.46 14.63
C ILE A 336 -22.49 -13.05 14.71
N SER A 337 -22.60 -12.41 15.87
CA SER A 337 -21.88 -11.18 16.16
C SER A 337 -20.41 -11.47 16.48
N ALA A 338 -19.55 -10.45 16.39
CA ALA A 338 -18.15 -10.58 16.76
C ALA A 338 -17.96 -10.96 18.24
N SER A 339 -18.83 -10.48 19.14
CA SER A 339 -18.80 -10.85 20.56
C SER A 339 -19.24 -12.30 20.79
N ASP A 340 -20.19 -12.80 20.00
CA ASP A 340 -20.65 -14.18 20.14
C ASP A 340 -19.55 -15.16 19.72
N ALA A 341 -18.68 -14.79 18.76
CA ALA A 341 -17.55 -15.64 18.34
C ALA A 341 -16.59 -16.02 19.49
N PHE A 342 -16.54 -15.22 20.57
CA PHE A 342 -15.73 -15.48 21.76
C PHE A 342 -16.40 -16.42 22.77
N ARG A 343 -17.67 -16.80 22.54
CA ARG A 343 -18.33 -17.81 23.37
C ARG A 343 -17.83 -19.21 22.97
N PRO A 344 -17.42 -20.05 23.93
CA PRO A 344 -16.89 -21.39 23.64
C PRO A 344 -17.86 -22.29 22.86
N GLU A 345 -19.17 -22.05 22.98
CA GLU A 345 -20.24 -22.78 22.29
C GLU A 345 -20.12 -22.75 20.76
N HIS A 346 -19.44 -21.76 20.20
CA HIS A 346 -19.25 -21.65 18.76
C HIS A 346 -17.96 -22.31 18.26
N ASP A 347 -17.08 -22.83 19.13
CA ASP A 347 -15.85 -23.48 18.67
C ASP A 347 -16.18 -24.67 17.75
N SER A 348 -15.48 -24.75 16.63
CA SER A 348 -15.68 -25.76 15.58
C SER A 348 -17.02 -25.66 14.82
N GLU A 349 -17.89 -24.69 15.10
CA GLU A 349 -19.09 -24.40 14.29
C GLU A 349 -18.73 -23.64 12.99
N LEU A 350 -19.49 -23.89 11.91
CA LEU A 350 -19.46 -23.08 10.71
C LEU A 350 -20.23 -21.77 10.92
N VAL A 351 -19.51 -20.66 10.98
CA VAL A 351 -20.05 -19.34 11.32
C VAL A 351 -19.83 -18.33 10.20
N GLN A 352 -20.63 -17.26 10.24
CA GLN A 352 -20.53 -16.13 9.33
C GLN A 352 -20.57 -14.82 10.12
N LEU A 353 -19.57 -13.96 9.89
CA LEU A 353 -19.49 -12.63 10.51
C LEU A 353 -19.03 -11.57 9.51
N GLU A 354 -19.36 -10.32 9.80
CA GLU A 354 -18.95 -9.17 9.00
C GLU A 354 -17.95 -8.29 9.75
N GLY A 355 -17.01 -7.70 9.02
CA GLY A 355 -16.13 -6.69 9.55
C GLY A 355 -15.30 -5.99 8.48
N GLU A 356 -14.55 -4.99 8.92
CA GLU A 356 -13.70 -4.15 8.08
C GLU A 356 -12.31 -4.77 7.93
N VAL A 357 -11.81 -4.91 6.70
CA VAL A 357 -10.45 -5.39 6.43
C VAL A 357 -9.43 -4.38 6.96
N VAL A 358 -8.57 -4.83 7.87
CA VAL A 358 -7.46 -4.04 8.42
C VAL A 358 -6.19 -4.26 7.60
N GLY A 359 -5.98 -5.48 7.13
CA GLY A 359 -4.85 -5.85 6.30
C GLY A 359 -4.88 -7.32 5.91
N GLN A 360 -3.92 -7.70 5.07
CA GLN A 360 -3.72 -9.07 4.64
C GLN A 360 -2.24 -9.42 4.78
N GLU A 361 -1.95 -10.62 5.26
CA GLU A 361 -0.58 -11.10 5.43
C GLU A 361 -0.45 -12.51 4.87
N HIS A 362 0.71 -12.77 4.26
CA HIS A 362 1.12 -14.10 3.86
C HIS A 362 2.20 -14.60 4.81
N ALA A 363 1.86 -15.57 5.68
CA ALA A 363 2.77 -16.06 6.72
C ALA A 363 2.73 -17.59 6.78
N GLY A 364 3.91 -18.22 6.81
CA GLY A 364 4.03 -19.67 7.02
C GLY A 364 3.37 -20.56 5.96
N GLY A 365 3.11 -20.03 4.75
CA GLY A 365 2.41 -20.74 3.67
C GLY A 365 0.88 -20.68 3.74
N ASP A 366 0.31 -20.06 4.78
CA ASP A 366 -1.12 -19.76 4.91
C ASP A 366 -1.37 -18.27 4.62
N GLN A 367 -2.54 -17.93 4.08
CA GLN A 367 -2.98 -16.56 3.86
C GLN A 367 -3.89 -16.12 5.00
N THR A 368 -3.62 -14.95 5.57
CA THR A 368 -4.44 -14.37 6.65
C THR A 368 -5.06 -13.06 6.20
N ILE A 369 -6.37 -12.92 6.38
CA ILE A 369 -7.09 -11.65 6.28
C ILE A 369 -7.47 -11.18 7.68
N LEU A 370 -6.98 -10.02 8.09
CA LEU A 370 -7.29 -9.46 9.40
C LEU A 370 -8.52 -8.57 9.29
N VAL A 371 -9.58 -8.92 10.02
CA VAL A 371 -10.85 -8.20 9.98
C VAL A 371 -11.18 -7.61 11.35
N ARG A 372 -11.59 -6.35 11.37
CA ARG A 372 -12.07 -5.62 12.55
C ARG A 372 -13.58 -5.63 12.58
N ALA A 373 -14.16 -6.22 13.61
CA ALA A 373 -15.59 -6.27 13.83
C ALA A 373 -15.92 -5.69 15.22
N GLY A 374 -16.32 -4.41 15.25
CA GLY A 374 -16.46 -3.67 16.50
C GLY A 374 -15.09 -3.47 17.20
N PRO A 375 -14.94 -3.80 18.49
CA PRO A 375 -13.67 -3.72 19.20
C PRO A 375 -12.74 -4.92 18.93
N TYR A 376 -13.21 -5.95 18.22
CA TYR A 376 -12.50 -7.21 18.05
C TYR A 376 -11.71 -7.23 16.74
N LEU A 377 -10.52 -7.83 16.80
CA LEU A 377 -9.72 -8.22 15.65
C LEU A 377 -9.81 -9.73 15.48
N ILE A 378 -10.35 -10.18 14.36
CA ILE A 378 -10.58 -11.59 14.06
C ILE A 378 -9.80 -11.93 12.78
N PRO A 379 -8.71 -12.71 12.88
CA PRO A 379 -8.01 -13.23 11.71
C PRO A 379 -8.83 -14.34 11.04
N GLY A 380 -9.03 -14.21 9.73
CA GLY A 380 -9.49 -15.28 8.85
C GLY A 380 -8.29 -15.93 8.17
N ILE A 381 -8.06 -17.22 8.40
CA ILE A 381 -6.89 -17.96 7.92
C ILE A 381 -7.34 -18.96 6.86
N MET A 382 -6.63 -19.03 5.74
CA MET A 382 -6.84 -20.05 4.70
C MET A 382 -5.52 -20.66 4.22
N PRO A 383 -5.54 -21.91 3.70
CA PRO A 383 -4.34 -22.52 3.14
C PRO A 383 -3.85 -21.77 1.91
N GLY A 384 -2.55 -21.51 1.79
CA GLY A 384 -1.99 -20.82 0.62
C GLY A 384 -2.20 -21.57 -0.70
N SER A 385 -2.38 -22.90 -0.66
CA SER A 385 -2.74 -23.71 -1.83
C SER A 385 -4.14 -23.40 -2.39
N SER A 386 -5.01 -22.81 -1.57
CA SER A 386 -6.39 -22.43 -1.91
C SER A 386 -6.55 -20.92 -2.08
N PHE A 387 -5.42 -20.20 -2.12
CA PHE A 387 -5.37 -18.77 -2.36
C PHE A 387 -5.28 -18.48 -3.86
N ASP A 388 -6.22 -17.67 -4.35
CA ASP A 388 -6.16 -17.06 -5.67
C ASP A 388 -5.95 -15.55 -5.53
N ALA A 389 -4.76 -15.08 -5.92
CA ALA A 389 -4.38 -13.68 -5.85
C ALA A 389 -5.30 -12.76 -6.66
N ALA A 390 -5.97 -13.28 -7.69
CA ALA A 390 -6.92 -12.52 -8.50
C ALA A 390 -8.24 -12.25 -7.73
N HIS A 391 -8.62 -13.12 -6.80
CA HIS A 391 -9.89 -13.07 -6.08
C HIS A 391 -9.85 -12.21 -4.80
N LEU A 392 -8.66 -11.90 -4.26
CA LEU A 392 -8.52 -11.29 -2.92
C LEU A 392 -7.71 -9.98 -2.89
N ALA A 393 -7.67 -9.22 -3.99
CA ALA A 393 -7.20 -7.82 -4.00
C ALA A 393 -8.20 -6.87 -3.31
N ILE A 394 -8.63 -7.21 -2.10
CA ILE A 394 -9.57 -6.44 -1.30
C ILE A 394 -8.83 -5.28 -0.68
N LYS A 395 -9.27 -4.05 -0.99
CA LYS A 395 -8.72 -2.83 -0.41
C LYS A 395 -8.92 -2.84 1.10
N ASP A 396 -7.92 -2.39 1.84
CA ASP A 396 -8.06 -2.05 3.26
C ASP A 396 -9.29 -1.14 3.44
N GLN A 397 -9.97 -1.29 4.58
CA GLN A 397 -11.23 -0.59 4.92
C GLN A 397 -12.47 -1.06 4.14
N SER A 398 -12.36 -2.10 3.32
CA SER A 398 -13.54 -2.75 2.74
C SER A 398 -14.26 -3.55 3.81
N VAL A 399 -15.59 -3.56 3.80
CA VAL A 399 -16.38 -4.45 4.66
C VAL A 399 -16.50 -5.78 3.95
N VAL A 400 -16.03 -6.83 4.61
CA VAL A 400 -16.10 -8.21 4.16
C VAL A 400 -16.95 -9.03 5.10
N ARG A 401 -17.55 -10.07 4.54
CA ARG A 401 -18.25 -11.14 5.22
C ARG A 401 -17.38 -12.37 5.14
N LEU A 402 -16.96 -12.86 6.29
CA LEU A 402 -16.16 -14.07 6.45
C LEU A 402 -17.09 -15.24 6.77
N THR A 403 -16.91 -16.36 6.08
CA THR A 403 -17.59 -17.63 6.34
C THR A 403 -16.55 -18.70 6.57
N GLY A 404 -16.51 -19.27 7.78
CA GLY A 404 -15.49 -20.25 8.16
C GLY A 404 -15.78 -20.91 9.50
N ILE A 405 -14.89 -21.81 9.89
CA ILE A 405 -14.96 -22.51 11.17
C ILE A 405 -14.40 -21.62 12.27
N CYS A 406 -15.20 -21.39 13.31
CA CYS A 406 -14.72 -20.67 14.48
C CYS A 406 -13.68 -21.51 15.23
N ARG A 407 -12.56 -20.90 15.58
CA ARG A 407 -11.52 -21.51 16.41
C ARG A 407 -11.16 -20.56 17.53
N SER A 408 -11.52 -20.95 18.74
CA SER A 408 -11.22 -20.21 19.95
C SER A 408 -9.82 -20.58 20.46
N GLN A 409 -9.04 -19.58 20.85
CA GLN A 409 -7.80 -19.74 21.59
C GLN A 409 -8.07 -19.41 23.05
N ILE A 410 -7.77 -20.38 23.91
CA ILE A 410 -8.16 -20.35 25.31
C ILE A 410 -6.98 -19.85 26.15
N ASN A 411 -7.24 -18.89 27.03
CA ASN A 411 -6.25 -18.45 28.00
C ASN A 411 -6.28 -19.38 29.21
N SER A 412 -5.17 -20.10 29.45
CA SER A 412 -5.05 -21.04 30.55
C SER A 412 -5.15 -20.37 31.92
N GLU A 413 -4.69 -19.12 32.06
CA GLU A 413 -4.76 -18.40 33.33
C GLU A 413 -6.21 -18.11 33.71
N ASP A 414 -7.00 -17.54 32.81
CA ASP A 414 -8.41 -17.19 33.05
C ASP A 414 -9.30 -18.42 33.30
N THR A 415 -9.00 -19.54 32.60
CA THR A 415 -9.76 -20.80 32.74
C THR A 415 -9.55 -21.44 34.12
N ASN A 416 -8.34 -21.36 34.67
CA ASN A 416 -8.04 -21.96 35.97
C ASN A 416 -8.74 -21.22 37.13
N PHE A 417 -9.02 -19.93 36.99
CA PHE A 417 -9.73 -19.13 38.00
C PHE A 417 -11.26 -19.21 37.92
N SER A 418 -11.82 -19.82 36.87
CA SER A 418 -13.26 -19.82 36.58
C SER A 418 -13.93 -21.17 36.83
N GLU A 419 -13.47 -21.92 37.84
CA GLU A 419 -14.03 -23.23 38.23
C GLU A 419 -14.10 -24.24 37.07
N GLY A 420 -13.26 -24.07 36.04
CA GLY A 420 -13.21 -24.91 34.85
C GLY A 420 -14.05 -24.42 33.67
N GLU A 421 -14.68 -23.24 33.75
CA GLU A 421 -15.39 -22.62 32.63
C GLU A 421 -14.40 -22.01 31.62
N ILE A 422 -14.48 -22.42 30.36
CA ILE A 422 -13.57 -21.94 29.32
C ILE A 422 -13.91 -20.48 28.97
N ARG A 423 -12.88 -19.63 28.87
CA ARG A 423 -12.99 -18.28 28.29
C ARG A 423 -12.04 -18.13 27.11
N ALA A 424 -12.57 -17.78 25.95
CA ALA A 424 -11.75 -17.51 24.77
C ALA A 424 -11.07 -16.15 24.92
N GLY A 425 -9.73 -16.15 24.91
CA GLY A 425 -8.94 -14.92 24.91
C GLY A 425 -8.79 -14.33 23.51
N ALA A 426 -8.77 -15.19 22.49
CA ALA A 426 -8.73 -14.81 21.09
C ALA A 426 -9.56 -15.78 20.24
N VAL A 427 -9.99 -15.32 19.07
CA VAL A 427 -10.79 -16.12 18.13
C VAL A 427 -10.22 -15.90 16.74
N GLN A 428 -10.16 -16.98 15.96
CA GLN A 428 -9.80 -16.96 14.55
C GLN A 428 -10.82 -17.76 13.73
N LEU A 429 -11.01 -17.37 12.48
CA LEU A 429 -11.84 -18.14 11.54
C LEU A 429 -10.94 -18.94 10.60
N LEU A 430 -11.14 -20.25 10.55
CA LEU A 430 -10.51 -21.09 9.54
C LEU A 430 -11.42 -21.10 8.31
N LEU A 431 -10.93 -20.56 7.21
CA LEU A 431 -11.62 -20.48 5.94
C LEU A 431 -11.18 -21.67 5.06
N ASP A 432 -12.13 -22.25 4.33
CA ASP A 432 -11.85 -23.36 3.42
C ASP A 432 -11.06 -22.89 2.19
N SER A 433 -11.45 -21.75 1.61
CA SER A 433 -10.78 -21.10 0.48
C SER A 433 -11.14 -19.62 0.37
N ALA A 434 -10.63 -18.95 -0.67
CA ALA A 434 -11.01 -17.58 -1.04
C ALA A 434 -12.54 -17.34 -1.12
N SER A 435 -13.34 -18.37 -1.44
CA SER A 435 -14.81 -18.25 -1.51
C SER A 435 -15.46 -17.97 -0.15
N GLY A 436 -14.76 -18.25 0.95
CA GLY A 436 -15.19 -17.90 2.31
C GLY A 436 -15.14 -16.40 2.59
N VAL A 437 -14.59 -15.58 1.69
CA VAL A 437 -14.53 -14.12 1.83
C VAL A 437 -15.41 -13.46 0.78
N GLN A 438 -16.45 -12.75 1.23
CA GLN A 438 -17.35 -12.00 0.35
C GLN A 438 -17.24 -10.50 0.64
N VAL A 439 -17.00 -9.69 -0.39
CA VAL A 439 -16.97 -8.23 -0.22
C VAL A 439 -18.39 -7.70 -0.14
N VAL A 440 -18.79 -7.20 1.03
CA VAL A 440 -20.11 -6.58 1.25
C VAL A 440 -20.10 -5.13 0.78
N LYS A 441 -19.01 -4.40 1.06
CA LYS A 441 -18.85 -3.00 0.66
C LYS A 441 -17.38 -2.71 0.37
N VAL A 442 -17.09 -2.28 -0.84
CA VAL A 442 -15.73 -1.82 -1.22
C VAL A 442 -15.41 -0.51 -0.52
N ALA A 443 -14.17 -0.36 -0.05
CA ALA A 443 -13.68 0.91 0.49
C ALA A 443 -13.92 2.08 -0.47
N SER A 444 -14.46 3.19 0.05
CA SER A 444 -14.66 4.41 -0.73
C SER A 444 -13.31 4.97 -1.18
N TRP A 445 -13.25 5.49 -2.42
CA TRP A 445 -12.07 6.22 -2.89
C TRP A 445 -11.82 7.50 -2.06
N TRP A 446 -12.87 8.05 -1.43
CA TRP A 446 -12.79 9.21 -0.54
C TRP A 446 -12.21 8.86 0.83
N THR A 447 -10.91 8.57 0.87
CA THR A 447 -10.13 8.48 2.11
C THR A 447 -9.66 9.87 2.54
N ARG A 448 -9.33 10.08 3.82
CA ARG A 448 -8.77 11.36 4.32
C ARG A 448 -7.60 11.86 3.44
N ARG A 449 -6.72 10.94 3.03
CA ARG A 449 -5.59 11.22 2.13
C ARG A 449 -6.05 11.72 0.75
N ASN A 450 -6.99 11.01 0.13
CA ASN A 450 -7.47 11.37 -1.22
C ASN A 450 -8.30 12.65 -1.20
N THR A 451 -9.14 12.85 -0.17
CA THR A 451 -9.90 14.10 0.03
C THR A 451 -8.98 15.29 0.19
N LEU A 452 -7.93 15.19 1.00
CA LEU A 452 -6.90 16.23 1.12
C LEU A 452 -6.17 16.48 -0.20
N GLY A 453 -5.86 15.42 -0.95
CA GLY A 453 -5.25 15.53 -2.28
C GLY A 453 -6.13 16.28 -3.28
N VAL A 454 -7.42 15.97 -3.34
CA VAL A 454 -8.39 16.68 -4.21
C VAL A 454 -8.55 18.13 -3.78
N LEU A 455 -8.67 18.40 -2.48
CA LEU A 455 -8.76 19.78 -1.97
C LEU A 455 -7.52 20.60 -2.32
N ALA A 456 -6.32 20.03 -2.18
CA ALA A 456 -5.08 20.68 -2.58
C ALA A 456 -5.03 20.98 -4.09
N LEU A 457 -5.48 20.04 -4.92
CA LEU A 457 -5.56 20.22 -6.37
C LEU A 457 -6.54 21.35 -6.74
N VAL A 458 -7.72 21.37 -6.13
CA VAL A 458 -8.72 22.42 -6.34
C VAL A 458 -8.19 23.79 -5.89
N ALA A 459 -7.50 23.86 -4.75
CA ALA A 459 -6.87 25.08 -4.27
C ALA A 459 -5.78 25.58 -5.24
N LEU A 460 -4.94 24.69 -5.77
CA LEU A 460 -3.92 25.02 -6.76
C LEU A 460 -4.54 25.57 -8.05
N VAL A 461 -5.56 24.90 -8.60
CA VAL A 461 -6.28 25.36 -9.79
C VAL A 461 -6.94 26.72 -9.55
N SER A 462 -7.55 26.92 -8.38
CA SER A 462 -8.17 28.20 -8.01
C SER A 462 -7.12 29.31 -7.92
N LEU A 463 -5.95 29.04 -7.35
CA LEU A 463 -4.84 29.99 -7.27
C LEU A 463 -4.34 30.38 -8.67
N VAL A 464 -4.13 29.40 -9.55
CA VAL A 464 -3.70 29.63 -10.95
C VAL A 464 -4.74 30.49 -11.68
N THR A 465 -6.03 30.16 -11.53
CA THR A 465 -7.12 30.92 -12.15
C THR A 465 -7.18 32.36 -11.62
N LEU A 466 -6.99 32.56 -10.31
CA LEU A 466 -6.98 33.90 -9.70
C LEU A 466 -5.79 34.73 -10.23
N VAL A 467 -4.60 34.15 -10.31
CA VAL A 467 -3.42 34.80 -10.89
C VAL A 467 -3.68 35.17 -12.35
N TRP A 468 -4.27 34.26 -13.13
CA TRP A 468 -4.62 34.50 -14.53
C TRP A 468 -5.61 35.67 -14.70
N VAL A 469 -6.65 35.73 -13.87
CA VAL A 469 -7.62 36.85 -13.85
C VAL A 469 -6.94 38.17 -13.53
N VAL A 470 -6.03 38.20 -12.56
CA VAL A 470 -5.27 39.41 -12.20
C VAL A 470 -4.37 39.88 -13.36
N VAL A 471 -3.70 38.95 -14.04
CA VAL A 471 -2.84 39.24 -15.20
C VAL A 471 -3.67 39.80 -16.36
N LEU A 472 -4.77 39.14 -16.72
CA LEU A 472 -5.68 39.59 -17.78
C LEU A 472 -6.24 40.99 -17.50
N ARG A 473 -6.71 41.24 -16.27
CA ARG A 473 -7.25 42.55 -15.89
C ARG A 473 -6.21 43.65 -15.99
N ARG A 474 -4.96 43.37 -15.60
CA ARG A 474 -3.83 44.31 -15.77
C ARG A 474 -3.53 44.61 -17.23
N GLN A 475 -3.61 43.61 -18.11
CA GLN A 475 -3.35 43.77 -19.54
C GLN A 475 -4.42 44.62 -20.23
N VAL A 476 -5.70 44.34 -19.96
CA VAL A 476 -6.84 45.10 -20.53
C VAL A 476 -6.81 46.58 -20.13
N ASN A 477 -6.48 46.89 -18.86
CA ASN A 477 -6.38 48.27 -18.40
C ASN A 477 -5.24 49.04 -19.09
N ARG A 478 -4.11 48.40 -19.38
CA ARG A 478 -3.00 49.05 -20.10
C ARG A 478 -3.39 49.42 -21.53
N GLN A 479 -4.13 48.55 -22.22
CA GLN A 479 -4.55 48.80 -23.60
C GLN A 479 -5.58 49.93 -23.71
N THR A 480 -6.55 49.97 -22.80
CA THR A 480 -7.59 51.02 -22.79
C THR A 480 -7.03 52.41 -22.49
N HIS A 481 -6.03 52.52 -21.61
CA HIS A 481 -5.36 53.80 -21.36
C HIS A 481 -4.53 54.31 -22.54
N ALA A 482 -3.89 53.42 -23.30
CA ALA A 482 -3.10 53.79 -24.48
C ALA A 482 -3.98 54.30 -25.63
N LEU A 483 -5.13 53.66 -25.86
CA LEU A 483 -6.06 54.02 -26.94
C LEU A 483 -6.66 55.43 -26.74
N ARG A 484 -7.12 55.75 -25.53
CA ARG A 484 -7.75 57.06 -25.23
C ARG A 484 -6.82 58.25 -25.48
N ARG A 485 -5.53 58.14 -25.15
CA ARG A 485 -4.54 59.21 -25.40
C ARG A 485 -4.25 59.43 -26.89
N SER A 486 -4.43 58.42 -27.73
CA SER A 486 -4.23 58.54 -29.17
C SER A 486 -5.38 59.30 -29.83
N GLU A 487 -6.63 59.04 -29.39
CA GLU A 487 -7.83 59.69 -29.92
C GLU A 487 -7.86 61.19 -29.62
N GLU A 488 -7.50 61.60 -28.40
CA GLU A 488 -7.49 63.02 -28.00
C GLU A 488 -6.44 63.85 -28.79
N ARG A 489 -5.29 63.25 -29.13
CA ARG A 489 -4.25 63.91 -29.94
C ARG A 489 -4.63 64.05 -31.40
N LEU A 490 -5.30 63.03 -31.96
CA LEU A 490 -5.76 63.06 -33.36
C LEU A 490 -6.86 64.11 -33.58
N ARG A 491 -7.75 64.30 -32.61
CA ARG A 491 -8.82 65.31 -32.67
C ARG A 491 -8.27 66.75 -32.70
N HIS A 492 -7.33 67.09 -31.83
CA HIS A 492 -6.77 68.44 -31.75
C HIS A 492 -6.02 68.86 -33.02
N LEU A 493 -5.35 67.91 -33.71
CA LEU A 493 -4.63 68.17 -34.97
C LEU A 493 -5.56 68.40 -36.17
N SER A 494 -6.83 68.00 -36.09
CA SER A 494 -7.80 68.11 -37.19
C SER A 494 -8.61 69.42 -37.16
N GLU A 495 -8.64 70.14 -36.04
CA GLU A 495 -9.57 71.25 -35.78
C GLU A 495 -8.91 72.64 -35.66
N HIS A 496 -7.59 72.70 -35.50
CA HIS A 496 -6.83 73.96 -35.34
C HIS A 496 -5.76 74.12 -36.43
N ASP A 497 -5.47 75.37 -36.80
CA ASP A 497 -4.35 75.74 -37.67
C ASP A 497 -3.03 75.48 -36.96
N ALA A 498 -2.13 74.72 -37.60
CA ALA A 498 -0.89 74.26 -36.98
C ALA A 498 0.09 75.40 -36.68
N LEU A 499 0.00 76.53 -37.40
CA LEU A 499 0.90 77.68 -37.22
C LEU A 499 0.39 78.63 -36.12
N THR A 500 -0.86 79.10 -36.25
CA THR A 500 -1.41 80.15 -35.37
C THR A 500 -2.13 79.61 -34.14
N GLY A 501 -2.49 78.33 -34.13
CA GLY A 501 -3.31 77.71 -33.07
C GLY A 501 -4.76 78.19 -33.05
N LEU A 502 -5.20 78.99 -34.02
CA LEU A 502 -6.59 79.38 -34.19
C LEU A 502 -7.42 78.20 -34.75
N PRO A 503 -8.75 78.19 -34.55
CA PRO A 503 -9.66 77.35 -35.33
C PRO A 503 -9.33 77.36 -36.82
N ASN A 504 -9.26 76.17 -37.43
CA ASN A 504 -9.14 76.05 -38.88
C ASN A 504 -10.53 76.14 -39.55
N ARG A 505 -10.57 76.01 -40.87
CA ARG A 505 -11.81 76.06 -41.65
C ARG A 505 -12.89 75.08 -41.17
N ASN A 506 -12.53 73.87 -40.72
CA ASN A 506 -13.50 72.89 -40.25
C ASN A 506 -14.17 73.34 -38.95
N LEU A 507 -13.37 73.79 -37.97
CA LEU A 507 -13.91 74.27 -36.70
C LEU A 507 -14.66 75.60 -36.86
N LEU A 508 -14.26 76.47 -37.79
CA LEU A 508 -15.03 77.67 -38.12
C LEU A 508 -16.42 77.30 -38.66
N ASN A 509 -16.50 76.41 -39.66
CA ASN A 509 -17.77 76.02 -40.27
C ASN A 509 -18.74 75.43 -39.24
N ASP A 510 -18.24 74.59 -38.33
CA ASP A 510 -19.05 74.05 -37.23
C ASP A 510 -19.59 75.18 -36.31
N ARG A 511 -18.73 76.13 -35.93
CA ARG A 511 -19.12 77.28 -35.12
C ARG A 511 -20.08 78.24 -35.82
N MET A 512 -19.91 78.48 -37.12
CA MET A 512 -20.84 79.26 -37.94
C MET A 512 -22.19 78.57 -38.02
N GLY A 513 -22.22 77.25 -38.22
CA GLY A 513 -23.45 76.46 -38.24
C GLY A 513 -24.22 76.57 -36.92
N MET A 514 -23.52 76.41 -35.79
CA MET A 514 -24.10 76.61 -34.46
C MET A 514 -24.61 78.03 -34.25
N ALA A 515 -23.83 79.05 -34.65
CA ALA A 515 -24.20 80.45 -34.50
C ALA A 515 -25.44 80.82 -35.33
N LEU A 516 -25.54 80.36 -36.58
CA LEU A 516 -26.69 80.58 -37.45
C LEU A 516 -27.95 79.88 -36.93
N GLN A 517 -27.84 78.63 -36.47
CA GLN A 517 -28.97 77.92 -35.88
C GLN A 517 -29.50 78.64 -34.64
N ARG A 518 -28.59 79.12 -33.79
CA ARG A 518 -28.92 79.91 -32.60
C ARG A 518 -29.56 81.24 -32.97
N ALA A 519 -28.97 81.97 -33.91
CA ALA A 519 -29.46 83.25 -34.41
C ALA A 519 -30.88 83.15 -34.99
N ARG A 520 -31.15 82.12 -35.80
CA ARG A 520 -32.49 81.80 -36.32
C ARG A 520 -33.49 81.53 -35.21
N ARG A 521 -33.10 80.77 -34.19
CA ARG A 521 -33.98 80.38 -33.08
C ARG A 521 -34.32 81.53 -32.14
N PHE A 522 -33.37 82.41 -31.88
CA PHE A 522 -33.51 83.50 -30.90
C PHE A 522 -33.66 84.89 -31.52
N HIS A 523 -33.81 84.96 -32.85
CA HIS A 523 -33.85 86.22 -33.62
C HIS A 523 -32.67 87.16 -33.31
N GLN A 524 -31.49 86.57 -33.08
CA GLN A 524 -30.26 87.31 -32.84
C GLN A 524 -29.54 87.61 -34.16
N ARG A 525 -28.69 88.64 -34.16
CA ARG A 525 -27.86 89.00 -35.31
C ARG A 525 -26.47 88.40 -35.14
N ILE A 526 -25.85 88.04 -36.25
CA ILE A 526 -24.43 87.67 -36.29
C ILE A 526 -23.72 88.54 -37.32
N ALA A 527 -22.42 88.75 -37.15
CA ALA A 527 -21.58 89.30 -38.19
C ALA A 527 -20.38 88.41 -38.47
N LEU A 528 -19.99 88.42 -39.73
CA LEU A 528 -18.79 87.80 -40.25
C LEU A 528 -17.88 88.90 -40.75
N LEU A 529 -16.64 88.91 -40.28
CA LEU A 529 -15.60 89.78 -40.79
C LEU A 529 -14.57 88.91 -41.49
N MET A 530 -14.29 89.21 -42.75
CA MET A 530 -13.16 88.65 -43.49
C MET A 530 -12.03 89.65 -43.43
N VAL A 531 -10.86 89.22 -42.97
CA VAL A 531 -9.69 90.05 -42.74
C VAL A 531 -8.54 89.49 -43.57
N ASP A 532 -8.06 90.28 -44.52
CA ASP A 532 -6.91 89.94 -45.37
C ASP A 532 -5.78 90.93 -45.15
N LEU A 533 -4.56 90.41 -45.03
CA LEU A 533 -3.36 91.21 -44.80
C LEU A 533 -2.88 91.86 -46.10
N ASP A 534 -2.95 93.18 -46.17
CA ASP A 534 -2.56 93.92 -47.36
C ASP A 534 -1.06 93.72 -47.64
N ARG A 535 -0.75 93.29 -48.87
CA ARG A 535 0.63 93.11 -49.36
C ARG A 535 1.48 92.15 -48.52
N PHE A 536 0.87 91.19 -47.82
CA PHE A 536 1.61 90.22 -47.02
C PHE A 536 2.67 89.42 -47.81
N LYS A 537 2.44 89.19 -49.10
CA LYS A 537 3.45 88.60 -49.99
C LYS A 537 4.74 89.41 -50.05
N GLU A 538 4.67 90.75 -50.05
CA GLU A 538 5.85 91.62 -50.03
C GLU A 538 6.64 91.46 -48.72
N VAL A 539 5.97 91.19 -47.60
CA VAL A 539 6.62 90.88 -46.31
C VAL A 539 7.40 89.58 -46.40
N ASN A 540 6.80 88.54 -47.00
CA ASN A 540 7.48 87.26 -47.23
C ASN A 540 8.67 87.40 -48.17
N ASP A 541 8.51 88.17 -49.26
CA ASP A 541 9.57 88.36 -50.26
C ASP A 541 10.72 89.20 -49.70
N ALA A 542 10.44 90.17 -48.80
CA ALA A 542 11.45 91.06 -48.22
C ALA A 542 12.17 90.48 -46.98
N GLN A 543 11.47 89.75 -46.10
CA GLN A 543 12.02 89.28 -44.81
C GLN A 543 12.00 87.75 -44.64
N GLY A 544 11.51 87.01 -45.63
CA GLY A 544 11.44 85.55 -45.65
C GLY A 544 10.21 84.98 -44.94
N HIS A 545 9.85 83.74 -45.31
CA HIS A 545 8.64 83.07 -44.79
C HIS A 545 8.59 82.94 -43.26
N ARG A 546 9.73 82.82 -42.58
CA ARG A 546 9.76 82.80 -41.10
C ARG A 546 9.27 84.12 -40.49
N ALA A 547 9.60 85.26 -41.09
CA ALA A 547 9.09 86.56 -40.65
C ALA A 547 7.59 86.67 -40.96
N GLY A 548 7.15 86.16 -42.12
CA GLY A 548 5.72 86.04 -42.44
C GLY A 548 4.95 85.18 -41.44
N ASP A 549 5.50 84.05 -41.02
CA ASP A 549 4.89 83.17 -40.00
C ASP A 549 4.76 83.90 -38.65
N GLN A 550 5.79 84.66 -38.24
CA GLN A 550 5.75 85.48 -37.03
C GLN A 550 4.69 86.58 -37.13
N VAL A 551 4.57 87.22 -38.30
CA VAL A 551 3.51 88.18 -38.57
C VAL A 551 2.15 87.52 -38.43
N LEU A 552 1.92 86.36 -39.04
CA LEU A 552 0.64 85.64 -38.96
C LEU A 552 0.27 85.24 -37.52
N CYS A 553 1.23 84.76 -36.74
CA CYS A 553 1.03 84.43 -35.33
C CYS A 553 0.69 85.67 -34.48
N GLU A 554 1.38 86.79 -34.72
CA GLU A 554 1.14 88.04 -34.00
C GLU A 554 -0.21 88.67 -34.42
N ILE A 555 -0.56 88.64 -35.71
CA ILE A 555 -1.89 89.01 -36.20
C ILE A 555 -2.96 88.15 -35.54
N ALA A 556 -2.79 86.83 -35.52
CA ALA A 556 -3.73 85.92 -34.86
C ALA A 556 -3.93 86.28 -33.38
N HIS A 557 -2.84 86.61 -32.67
CA HIS A 557 -2.89 87.06 -31.29
C HIS A 557 -3.64 88.39 -31.14
N ARG A 558 -3.35 89.38 -31.99
CA ARG A 558 -4.00 90.70 -31.99
C ARG A 558 -5.49 90.63 -32.33
N LEU A 559 -5.87 89.86 -33.33
CA LEU A 559 -7.27 89.62 -33.69
C LEU A 559 -8.01 88.96 -32.52
N ARG A 560 -7.44 87.89 -31.94
CA ARG A 560 -8.04 87.21 -30.78
C ARG A 560 -8.19 88.13 -29.55
N SER A 561 -7.26 89.05 -29.36
CA SER A 561 -7.30 90.02 -28.26
C SER A 561 -8.23 91.21 -28.52
N SER A 562 -8.62 91.43 -29.79
CA SER A 562 -9.53 92.50 -30.20
C SER A 562 -11.01 92.11 -30.09
N VAL A 563 -11.29 90.83 -29.82
CA VAL A 563 -12.63 90.24 -29.77
C VAL A 563 -12.91 89.59 -28.41
N ARG A 564 -14.19 89.28 -28.14
CA ARG A 564 -14.60 88.64 -26.88
C ARG A 564 -14.25 87.16 -26.90
N MET A 565 -14.21 86.53 -25.72
CA MET A 565 -13.97 85.09 -25.59
C MET A 565 -15.02 84.21 -26.30
N THR A 566 -16.23 84.73 -26.49
CA THR A 566 -17.33 84.07 -27.20
C THR A 566 -17.20 84.15 -28.72
N ASP A 567 -16.39 85.10 -29.20
CA ASP A 567 -16.18 85.33 -30.61
C ASP A 567 -15.15 84.32 -31.14
N THR A 568 -15.21 84.03 -32.43
CA THR A 568 -14.30 83.06 -33.05
C THR A 568 -13.42 83.76 -34.05
N VAL A 569 -12.12 83.75 -33.80
CA VAL A 569 -11.10 84.11 -34.81
C VAL A 569 -10.58 82.81 -35.41
N ALA A 570 -10.71 82.65 -36.71
CA ALA A 570 -10.24 81.49 -37.45
C ALA A 570 -9.26 81.92 -38.53
N ARG A 571 -8.33 81.04 -38.89
CA ARG A 571 -7.48 81.22 -40.07
C ARG A 571 -7.90 80.22 -41.13
N ILE A 572 -8.24 80.71 -42.32
CA ILE A 572 -8.87 79.91 -43.38
C ILE A 572 -7.86 79.48 -44.44
N GLY A 573 -6.79 80.25 -44.62
CA GLY A 573 -5.67 79.92 -45.46
C GLY A 573 -4.78 81.15 -45.67
N GLY A 574 -3.48 80.94 -45.95
CA GLY A 574 -2.57 82.04 -46.27
C GLY A 574 -2.58 83.16 -45.23
N ASP A 575 -2.98 84.34 -45.67
CA ASP A 575 -3.11 85.60 -44.94
C ASP A 575 -4.56 85.99 -44.61
N GLU A 576 -5.52 85.07 -44.81
CA GLU A 576 -6.94 85.31 -44.60
C GLU A 576 -7.40 84.79 -43.23
N PHE A 577 -8.05 85.69 -42.48
CA PHE A 577 -8.66 85.43 -41.19
C PHE A 577 -10.14 85.73 -41.24
N ILE A 578 -10.90 84.97 -40.47
CA ILE A 578 -12.33 85.21 -40.27
C ILE A 578 -12.58 85.47 -38.79
N VAL A 579 -13.35 86.52 -38.52
CA VAL A 579 -13.88 86.81 -37.20
C VAL A 579 -15.39 86.64 -37.25
N LEU A 580 -15.89 85.62 -36.56
CA LEU A 580 -17.32 85.38 -36.34
C LEU A 580 -17.74 86.02 -35.02
N LEU A 581 -18.70 86.93 -35.10
CA LEU A 581 -19.29 87.66 -33.98
C LEU A 581 -20.73 87.20 -33.77
N PRO A 582 -20.97 86.24 -32.86
CA PRO A 582 -22.33 85.82 -32.51
C PRO A 582 -23.01 86.85 -31.60
N ASP A 583 -24.34 86.78 -31.51
CA ASP A 583 -25.17 87.49 -30.52
C ASP A 583 -24.98 89.03 -30.50
N LEU A 584 -24.97 89.67 -31.67
CA LEU A 584 -24.91 91.15 -31.76
C LEU A 584 -26.25 91.78 -31.39
N ASN A 585 -26.24 92.86 -30.58
CA ASN A 585 -27.46 93.60 -30.25
C ASN A 585 -27.76 94.68 -31.29
N GLN A 586 -26.72 95.32 -31.83
CA GLN A 586 -26.82 96.36 -32.86
C GLN A 586 -25.88 96.06 -34.03
N PRO A 587 -26.28 96.33 -35.28
CA PRO A 587 -25.44 96.07 -36.45
C PRO A 587 -24.10 96.81 -36.40
N GLU A 588 -24.07 98.03 -35.86
CA GLU A 588 -22.89 98.90 -35.72
C GLU A 588 -21.79 98.26 -34.85
N GLU A 589 -22.11 97.28 -33.99
CA GLU A 589 -21.11 96.55 -33.21
C GLU A 589 -20.08 95.84 -34.11
N ALA A 590 -20.51 95.34 -35.28
CA ALA A 590 -19.61 94.69 -36.23
C ALA A 590 -18.60 95.67 -36.84
N GLU A 591 -19.02 96.91 -37.12
CA GLU A 591 -18.17 97.98 -37.65
C GLU A 591 -17.17 98.45 -36.57
N LEU A 592 -17.62 98.51 -35.31
CA LEU A 592 -16.73 98.81 -34.19
C LEU A 592 -15.63 97.75 -34.02
N VAL A 593 -15.96 96.46 -34.19
CA VAL A 593 -14.95 95.40 -34.19
C VAL A 593 -14.04 95.49 -35.41
N ALA A 594 -14.57 95.78 -36.61
CA ALA A 594 -13.76 95.97 -37.81
C ALA A 594 -12.77 97.14 -37.64
N GLY A 595 -13.20 98.25 -37.04
CA GLY A 595 -12.33 99.39 -36.69
C GLY A 595 -11.26 99.02 -35.66
N LYS A 596 -11.59 98.21 -34.65
CA LYS A 596 -10.60 97.69 -33.68
C LYS A 596 -9.57 96.79 -34.34
N VAL A 597 -10.01 95.92 -35.26
CA VAL A 597 -9.13 95.04 -36.04
C VAL A 597 -8.14 95.86 -36.87
N LEU A 598 -8.63 96.87 -37.60
CA LEU A 598 -7.77 97.79 -38.37
C LEU A 598 -6.73 98.47 -37.48
N ALA A 599 -7.16 99.04 -36.35
CA ALA A 599 -6.27 99.72 -35.42
C ALA A 599 -5.25 98.77 -34.77
N ALA A 600 -5.66 97.55 -34.42
CA ALA A 600 -4.79 96.55 -33.81
C ALA A 600 -3.69 96.08 -34.78
N VAL A 601 -4.02 95.92 -36.06
CA VAL A 601 -3.04 95.49 -37.06
C VAL A 601 -2.11 96.63 -37.49
N ALA A 602 -2.59 97.88 -37.55
CA ALA A 602 -1.79 99.03 -37.97
C ALA A 602 -0.57 99.33 -37.05
N ALA A 603 -0.54 98.82 -35.81
CA ALA A 603 0.63 98.97 -34.95
C ALA A 603 1.82 98.13 -35.49
N PRO A 604 3.08 98.64 -35.46
CA PRO A 604 4.24 97.89 -35.96
C PRO A 604 4.35 96.48 -35.36
N ILE A 605 4.62 95.48 -36.19
CA ILE A 605 4.71 94.08 -35.80
C ILE A 605 6.17 93.67 -35.62
N PRO A 606 6.58 93.20 -34.43
CA PRO A 606 7.94 92.73 -34.19
C PRO A 606 8.14 91.37 -34.87
N ALA A 607 8.48 91.37 -36.16
CA ALA A 607 8.80 90.19 -36.94
C ALA A 607 10.12 90.38 -37.68
N GLY A 608 10.98 89.35 -37.69
CA GLY A 608 12.30 89.44 -38.31
C GLY A 608 13.28 90.39 -37.59
N GLN A 609 14.05 91.18 -38.36
CA GLN A 609 15.07 92.09 -37.82
C GLN A 609 14.59 93.54 -37.67
N GLN A 610 13.52 93.93 -38.36
CA GLN A 610 12.93 95.27 -38.29
C GLN A 610 11.40 95.20 -38.19
N PRO A 611 10.74 96.08 -37.42
CA PRO A 611 9.28 96.07 -37.29
C PRO A 611 8.58 96.20 -38.65
N VAL A 612 7.63 95.30 -38.93
CA VAL A 612 6.81 95.32 -40.14
C VAL A 612 5.59 96.21 -39.90
N ALA A 613 5.42 97.23 -40.75
CA ALA A 613 4.17 97.98 -40.81
C ALA A 613 3.33 97.39 -41.95
N LEU A 614 2.14 96.88 -41.62
CA LEU A 614 1.18 96.37 -42.58
C LEU A 614 -0.24 96.78 -42.20
N THR A 615 -1.13 96.76 -43.17
CA THR A 615 -2.54 97.11 -43.01
C THR A 615 -3.43 95.92 -43.36
N VAL A 616 -4.72 96.02 -43.07
CA VAL A 616 -5.68 94.99 -43.47
C VAL A 616 -6.84 95.60 -44.23
N SER A 617 -7.39 94.80 -45.13
CA SER A 617 -8.66 95.07 -45.76
C SER A 617 -9.71 94.16 -45.14
N VAL A 618 -10.81 94.75 -44.63
CA VAL A 618 -11.85 94.02 -43.89
C VAL A 618 -13.18 94.07 -44.63
N GLY A 619 -13.74 92.91 -44.98
CA GLY A 619 -15.13 92.80 -45.40
C GLY A 619 -16.03 92.54 -44.20
N VAL A 620 -17.18 93.21 -44.11
CA VAL A 620 -18.16 92.99 -43.05
C VAL A 620 -19.48 92.53 -43.66
N CYS A 621 -19.95 91.35 -43.25
CA CYS A 621 -21.23 90.79 -43.67
C CYS A 621 -22.09 90.49 -42.44
N ARG A 622 -23.38 90.81 -42.50
CA ARG A 622 -24.32 90.67 -41.39
C ARG A 622 -25.40 89.66 -41.73
N TYR A 623 -25.85 88.90 -40.75
CA TYR A 623 -27.05 88.09 -40.86
C TYR A 623 -28.23 88.83 -40.22
N PRO A 624 -29.39 88.91 -40.91
CA PRO A 624 -29.72 88.23 -42.17
C PRO A 624 -29.39 89.02 -43.45
N GLU A 625 -28.89 90.26 -43.36
CA GLU A 625 -28.84 91.19 -44.51
C GLU A 625 -27.91 90.77 -45.66
N GLY A 626 -26.87 89.99 -45.36
CA GLY A 626 -25.86 89.51 -46.31
C GLY A 626 -25.95 88.01 -46.59
N GLY A 627 -27.07 87.36 -46.28
CA GLY A 627 -27.30 85.95 -46.57
C GLY A 627 -27.83 85.17 -45.38
N GLU A 628 -28.52 84.06 -45.64
CA GLU A 628 -29.08 83.19 -44.61
C GLU A 628 -28.27 81.90 -44.41
N THR A 629 -27.39 81.55 -45.34
CA THR A 629 -26.53 80.36 -45.29
C THR A 629 -25.05 80.71 -45.02
N ILE A 630 -24.25 79.72 -44.61
CA ILE A 630 -22.80 79.91 -44.40
C ILE A 630 -22.14 80.34 -45.72
N GLU A 631 -22.52 79.68 -46.80
CA GLU A 631 -21.98 79.89 -48.14
C GLU A 631 -22.26 81.32 -48.63
N GLU A 632 -23.50 81.81 -48.50
CA GLU A 632 -23.86 83.19 -48.87
C GLU A 632 -23.12 84.23 -48.03
N LEU A 633 -23.03 84.02 -46.70
CA LEU A 633 -22.32 84.95 -45.82
C LEU A 633 -20.82 85.00 -46.13
N MET A 634 -20.21 83.86 -46.46
CA MET A 634 -18.81 83.75 -46.86
C MET A 634 -18.54 84.45 -48.21
N GLU A 635 -19.41 84.26 -49.19
CA GLU A 635 -19.29 84.88 -50.51
C GLU A 635 -19.49 86.41 -50.44
N ASN A 636 -20.48 86.86 -49.67
CA ASN A 636 -20.79 88.28 -49.53
C ASN A 636 -19.79 89.03 -48.65
N VAL A 637 -19.21 88.39 -47.62
CA VAL A 637 -18.12 88.99 -46.83
C VAL A 637 -16.85 89.14 -47.67
N ASP A 638 -16.55 88.16 -48.53
CA ASP A 638 -15.42 88.24 -49.45
C ASP A 638 -15.60 89.37 -50.46
N THR A 639 -16.81 89.48 -51.04
CA THR A 639 -17.17 90.59 -51.94
C THR A 639 -16.96 91.96 -51.28
N ALA A 640 -17.39 92.11 -50.02
CA ALA A 640 -17.16 93.35 -49.26
C ALA A 640 -15.67 93.61 -48.99
N MET A 641 -14.90 92.58 -48.65
CA MET A 641 -13.45 92.71 -48.46
C MET A 641 -12.74 93.14 -49.75
N TYR A 642 -13.13 92.57 -50.90
CA TYR A 642 -12.61 93.00 -52.20
C TYR A 642 -12.96 94.45 -52.52
N ALA A 643 -14.16 94.91 -52.17
CA ALA A 643 -14.53 96.32 -52.29
C ALA A 643 -13.64 97.23 -51.41
N ALA A 644 -13.35 96.83 -50.17
CA ALA A 644 -12.40 97.54 -49.30
C ALA A 644 -10.99 97.62 -49.94
N LYS A 645 -10.52 96.54 -50.58
CA LYS A 645 -9.25 96.52 -51.32
C LYS A 645 -9.26 97.49 -52.52
N ALA A 646 -10.36 97.57 -53.25
CA ALA A 646 -10.52 98.44 -54.42
C ALA A 646 -10.60 99.93 -54.04
N GLN A 647 -11.11 100.25 -52.85
CA GLN A 647 -11.22 101.63 -52.32
C GLN A 647 -9.91 102.19 -51.75
N GLY A 648 -8.79 101.48 -51.92
CA GLY A 648 -7.45 101.96 -51.51
C GLY A 648 -6.78 101.15 -50.41
N ARG A 649 -7.40 100.05 -49.93
CA ARG A 649 -6.95 99.20 -48.81
C ARG A 649 -6.93 99.92 -47.45
N ASN A 650 -6.50 99.24 -46.39
CA ASN A 650 -6.45 99.78 -45.01
C ASN A 650 -7.80 100.36 -44.54
N GLY A 651 -8.86 99.61 -44.72
CA GLY A 651 -10.21 100.03 -44.40
C GLY A 651 -11.15 98.84 -44.28
N PHE A 652 -12.40 99.10 -43.92
CA PHE A 652 -13.44 98.10 -43.95
C PHE A 652 -14.58 98.54 -44.86
N GLU A 653 -15.25 97.58 -45.49
CA GLU A 653 -16.47 97.84 -46.25
C GLU A 653 -17.56 96.88 -45.77
N VAL A 654 -18.77 97.41 -45.62
CA VAL A 654 -19.94 96.62 -45.23
C VAL A 654 -20.68 96.18 -46.49
N TYR A 655 -20.94 94.88 -46.61
CA TYR A 655 -21.75 94.35 -47.68
C TYR A 655 -23.13 95.01 -47.69
N ARG A 656 -23.51 95.58 -48.83
CA ARG A 656 -24.85 96.10 -49.08
C ARG A 656 -25.44 95.35 -50.27
N PRO A 657 -26.57 94.64 -50.10
CA PRO A 657 -27.23 94.00 -51.22
C PRO A 657 -27.68 95.07 -52.21
N VAL A 658 -27.33 94.91 -53.49
CA VAL A 658 -27.88 95.75 -54.56
C VAL A 658 -29.36 95.37 -54.68
N LEU A 659 -30.26 96.28 -54.30
CA LEU A 659 -31.71 96.12 -54.53
C LEU A 659 -31.91 95.84 -56.03
N ARG A 660 -32.35 94.62 -56.37
CA ARG A 660 -32.90 94.30 -57.68
C ARG A 660 -34.41 94.44 -57.64
#